data_AF-A0AAD6Z508-F1
#
_entry.id   AF-A0AAD6Z508-F1
#
_cell.length_a   1.000
_cell.length_b   1.000
_cell.length_c   1.000
_cell.angle_alpha   90.00
_cell.angle_beta   90.00
_cell.angle_gamma   90.00
#
_symmetry.space_group_name_H-M   'P 1'
#
loop_
_entity.id
_entity.type
_entity.pdbx_description
1 polymer ?
#
loop_
_entity_poly.entity_id
_entity_poly.type
_entity_poly.pdbx_seq_one_letter_code
_entity_poly.pdbx_strand_id
1 'polypeptide(L)'
;MTRLDPESSLVAPDQQASVQNNPAVVEEVLSGKETIVSHVGASQYQVGGIAACGLAGLNFVRIVLGRVEEGLDGGRLLEDVLSRRTSDEVISICSRWASNVHLEVEDIFQAMPVFKRSLSLVSSTYGEPSFKRFRAVLSELQSITTYAAVLITRPPEIITCFKLPIDSPTGRQDVFIIFDSHPRTNHPDGAGLIVNTSLDATAAHLENLLAVDSRVLADRSLQWQAQLLAQFSAHLFVARAPTMNGVKELTEAVLESSLVALGLHTEVSDLKFQNSNLSRERQSVERELDELKDKYRSIQRRLDAATKRPCAQCSQKHSPPSSRKSTTNHPESQPLSGPSRLPASSPTPLSALEYFSSPANIIGSPPSSESADYLVATQLQIEMDIDRGHLGHSGNAFRSSYAHAVTSKPRDVHMDDYMVAAQLQMDWDRAQQDDASEAQARQREFEAEDALLVAERAALQKEVQAVFECGVCFDKYPEDYVARIPDCTHGFCRDCMKGYVVSKLQDKLYPIFCPICVTDNARVEPGVISDDLVQVLGLNDNQYQILQELQIASLSILLHCRKCKESVFVDRAEYEAAPILVCPLPRCNHAWCKSCQQVIPIDGPKHSCDGSSELEHLMKSRGWKHCPGCKTPFQKSDGCNHMTCMSPGCNTHFCYLCGQSIVRSALQREVRSAVSVHYRRCRLFEDVAEH
;
A
#
# COMPACT_ATOMS: atom_id res chain seq x y z
N MET A 1 17.52 40.26 -6.28
CA MET A 1 18.77 40.96 -6.66
C MET A 1 19.67 39.90 -7.25
N THR A 2 19.65 39.66 -8.56
CA THR A 2 20.28 40.49 -9.61
C THR A 2 19.46 40.47 -10.91
N ARG A 3 19.52 41.59 -11.64
CA ARG A 3 18.87 41.90 -12.92
C ARG A 3 19.91 41.89 -14.05
N LEU A 4 19.38 41.94 -15.28
CA LEU A 4 19.94 42.34 -16.60
C LEU A 4 20.38 41.16 -17.48
N ASP A 5 19.98 41.01 -18.76
CA ASP A 5 18.95 41.64 -19.62
C ASP A 5 18.85 40.81 -20.95
N PRO A 6 17.87 41.09 -21.83
CA PRO A 6 17.39 40.21 -22.91
C PRO A 6 17.92 40.58 -24.31
N GLU A 7 17.88 39.64 -25.27
CA GLU A 7 17.67 39.88 -26.73
C GLU A 7 17.83 38.58 -27.55
N SER A 8 16.75 38.08 -28.17
CA SER A 8 16.81 37.54 -29.54
C SER A 8 15.42 37.35 -30.16
N SER A 9 15.24 38.11 -31.26
CA SER A 9 14.23 38.11 -32.31
C SER A 9 13.00 37.18 -32.23
N LEU A 10 11.84 37.82 -32.09
CA LEU A 10 10.54 37.32 -32.52
C LEU A 10 10.51 37.18 -34.06
N VAL A 11 10.35 35.95 -34.54
CA VAL A 11 9.74 35.66 -35.84
C VAL A 11 8.36 35.10 -35.53
N ALA A 12 7.31 35.84 -35.86
CA ALA A 12 5.93 35.40 -35.71
C ALA A 12 5.60 34.36 -36.79
N PRO A 13 5.04 33.18 -36.45
CA PRO A 13 4.29 32.37 -37.39
C PRO A 13 2.78 32.66 -37.24
N ASP A 14 2.12 32.69 -38.40
CA ASP A 14 0.72 33.03 -38.62
C ASP A 14 -0.28 32.45 -37.63
N GLN A 15 -1.22 33.30 -37.19
CA GLN A 15 -2.44 32.92 -36.49
C GLN A 15 -3.36 32.16 -37.46
N GLN A 16 -3.28 30.83 -37.49
CA GLN A 16 -4.35 29.99 -38.02
C GLN A 16 -5.47 29.90 -36.98
N ALA A 17 -6.57 30.58 -37.26
CA ALA A 17 -7.77 30.61 -36.43
C ALA A 17 -8.46 29.24 -36.40
N SER A 18 -8.82 28.79 -35.19
CA SER A 18 -9.69 27.64 -34.95
C SER A 18 -11.09 27.90 -35.53
N VAL A 19 -11.45 27.21 -36.62
CA VAL A 19 -12.74 27.38 -37.28
C VAL A 19 -13.81 26.59 -36.54
N GLN A 20 -14.76 27.28 -35.90
CA GLN A 20 -15.97 26.69 -35.35
C GLN A 20 -16.95 26.35 -36.50
N ASN A 21 -17.33 25.08 -36.60
CA ASN A 21 -18.39 24.49 -37.46
C ASN A 21 -18.93 25.38 -38.59
N ASN A 22 -18.35 25.25 -39.78
CA ASN A 22 -18.88 25.86 -41.00
C ASN A 22 -19.18 24.74 -42.04
N PRO A 23 -20.41 24.63 -42.58
CA PRO A 23 -20.72 23.66 -43.64
C PRO A 23 -19.88 23.82 -44.92
N ALA A 24 -19.10 24.89 -45.04
CA ALA A 24 -18.14 25.11 -46.13
C ALA A 24 -16.79 24.36 -45.97
N VAL A 25 -16.54 23.71 -44.82
CA VAL A 25 -15.24 23.06 -44.52
C VAL A 25 -14.91 21.92 -45.50
N VAL A 26 -15.91 21.16 -45.94
CA VAL A 26 -15.68 20.05 -46.89
C VAL A 26 -15.25 20.59 -48.26
N GLU A 27 -15.91 21.64 -48.75
CA GLU A 27 -15.54 22.27 -50.02
C GLU A 27 -14.15 22.92 -49.95
N GLU A 28 -13.81 23.51 -48.79
CA GLU A 28 -12.51 24.12 -48.53
C GLU A 28 -11.38 23.07 -48.50
N VAL A 29 -11.61 21.92 -47.86
CA VAL A 29 -10.68 20.78 -47.87
C VAL A 29 -10.49 20.24 -49.28
N LEU A 30 -11.59 20.02 -50.01
CA LEU A 30 -11.54 19.49 -51.38
C LEU A 30 -10.87 20.47 -52.35
N SER A 31 -10.88 21.78 -52.05
CA SER A 31 -10.12 22.80 -52.79
C SER A 31 -8.60 22.74 -52.56
N GLY A 32 -8.14 21.88 -51.64
CA GLY A 32 -6.72 21.65 -51.35
C GLY A 32 -6.16 22.48 -50.20
N LYS A 33 -7.01 23.17 -49.44
CA LYS A 33 -6.59 23.97 -48.29
C LYS A 33 -6.50 23.10 -47.02
N GLU A 34 -5.37 23.20 -46.32
CA GLU A 34 -5.22 22.59 -44.99
C GLU A 34 -6.27 23.19 -44.04
N THR A 35 -7.03 22.32 -43.37
CA THR A 35 -8.07 22.74 -42.44
C THR A 35 -7.89 22.05 -41.10
N ILE A 36 -7.97 22.82 -40.01
CA ILE A 36 -7.86 22.31 -38.64
C ILE A 36 -9.22 22.50 -37.98
N VAL A 37 -9.83 21.40 -37.56
CA VAL A 37 -11.07 21.39 -36.78
C VAL A 37 -10.75 20.94 -35.36
N SER A 38 -11.26 21.66 -34.37
CA SER A 38 -11.14 21.28 -32.96
C SER A 38 -12.40 21.67 -32.20
N HIS A 39 -12.78 20.84 -31.25
CA HIS A 39 -13.96 21.03 -30.41
C HIS A 39 -13.53 21.22 -28.96
N VAL A 40 -13.99 22.32 -28.36
CA VAL A 40 -13.71 22.62 -26.96
C VAL A 40 -14.22 21.49 -26.08
N GLY A 41 -13.35 20.95 -25.24
CA GLY A 41 -13.70 19.90 -24.32
C GLY A 41 -13.74 18.49 -24.94
N ALA A 42 -13.00 18.26 -26.01
CA ALA A 42 -12.72 16.94 -26.55
C ALA A 42 -11.22 16.60 -26.45
N SER A 43 -10.62 16.71 -25.25
CA SER A 43 -9.20 16.39 -25.02
C SER A 43 -9.05 15.16 -24.13
N GLN A 44 -7.98 14.39 -24.33
CA GLN A 44 -7.64 13.25 -23.46
C GLN A 44 -7.43 13.65 -21.99
N TYR A 45 -7.05 14.90 -21.71
CA TYR A 45 -6.72 15.38 -20.36
C TYR A 45 -7.91 15.83 -19.52
N GLN A 46 -9.12 15.82 -20.07
CA GLN A 46 -10.26 16.45 -19.43
C GLN A 46 -10.92 15.60 -18.34
N VAL A 47 -10.68 14.28 -18.31
CA VAL A 47 -11.35 13.36 -17.38
C VAL A 47 -10.40 12.38 -16.68
N GLY A 48 -9.15 12.19 -17.12
CA GLY A 48 -8.14 11.45 -16.35
C GLY A 48 -7.15 10.64 -17.19
N GLY A 49 -5.91 10.55 -16.70
CA GLY A 49 -4.79 9.79 -17.27
C GLY A 49 -3.84 10.64 -18.14
N ILE A 50 -2.55 10.70 -17.78
CA ILE A 50 -1.51 11.39 -18.58
C ILE A 50 -1.21 10.65 -19.91
N ALA A 51 -1.72 9.42 -20.07
CA ALA A 51 -1.27 8.44 -21.06
C ALA A 51 -2.41 7.72 -21.83
N ALA A 52 -3.45 8.44 -22.29
CA ALA A 52 -4.59 7.85 -23.00
C ALA A 52 -4.57 7.97 -24.54
N CYS A 53 -3.52 8.57 -25.12
CA CYS A 53 -3.46 8.91 -26.56
C CYS A 53 -3.58 7.69 -27.48
N GLY A 54 -2.99 6.56 -27.10
CA GLY A 54 -3.09 5.31 -27.86
C GLY A 54 -4.49 4.72 -27.87
N LEU A 55 -5.23 4.84 -26.76
CA LEU A 55 -6.64 4.43 -26.67
C LEU A 55 -7.52 5.32 -27.53
N ALA A 56 -7.33 6.65 -27.45
CA ALA A 56 -8.04 7.62 -28.27
C ALA A 56 -7.82 7.35 -29.77
N GLY A 57 -6.57 7.12 -30.18
CA GLY A 57 -6.21 6.84 -31.57
C GLY A 57 -6.84 5.55 -32.10
N LEU A 58 -6.75 4.44 -31.36
CA LEU A 58 -7.36 3.17 -31.78
C LEU A 58 -8.90 3.26 -31.78
N ASN A 59 -9.48 4.00 -30.85
CA ASN A 59 -10.92 4.24 -30.80
C ASN A 59 -11.40 5.11 -31.96
N PHE A 60 -10.62 6.12 -32.36
CA PHE A 60 -10.84 6.89 -33.58
C PHE A 60 -10.93 5.99 -34.81
N VAL A 61 -9.93 5.14 -35.03
CA VAL A 61 -9.93 4.22 -36.17
C VAL A 61 -11.12 3.26 -36.12
N ARG A 62 -11.43 2.70 -34.94
CA ARG A 62 -12.58 1.81 -34.75
C ARG A 62 -13.90 2.48 -35.11
N ILE A 63 -14.15 3.70 -34.61
CA ILE A 63 -15.40 4.42 -34.83
C ILE A 63 -15.53 4.78 -36.31
N VAL A 64 -14.51 5.38 -36.91
CA VAL A 64 -14.56 5.84 -38.30
C VAL A 64 -14.75 4.66 -39.26
N LEU A 65 -14.05 3.54 -39.07
CA LEU A 65 -14.27 2.34 -39.88
C LEU A 65 -15.63 1.69 -39.61
N GLY A 66 -16.15 1.77 -38.39
CA GLY A 66 -17.51 1.35 -38.07
C GLY A 66 -18.56 2.17 -38.82
N ARG A 67 -18.36 3.48 -39.00
CA ARG A 67 -19.24 4.33 -39.82
C ARG A 67 -19.23 3.93 -41.29
N VAL A 68 -18.06 3.53 -41.80
CA VAL A 68 -17.94 2.97 -43.16
C VAL A 68 -18.76 1.69 -43.31
N GLU A 69 -18.70 0.80 -42.33
CA GLU A 69 -19.51 -0.44 -42.31
C GLU A 69 -21.02 -0.15 -42.20
N GLU A 70 -21.41 0.96 -41.58
CA GLU A 70 -22.78 1.48 -41.54
C GLU A 70 -23.24 2.12 -42.86
N GLY A 71 -22.36 2.22 -43.85
CA GLY A 71 -22.67 2.74 -45.19
C GLY A 71 -22.42 4.24 -45.36
N LEU A 72 -21.64 4.88 -44.47
CA LEU A 72 -21.15 6.25 -44.70
C LEU A 72 -19.88 6.22 -45.55
N ASP A 73 -19.83 7.03 -46.60
CA ASP A 73 -18.70 7.12 -47.51
C ASP A 73 -18.42 8.56 -47.99
N GLY A 74 -17.23 8.75 -48.58
CA GLY A 74 -16.84 10.00 -49.24
C GLY A 74 -17.00 11.25 -48.37
N GLY A 75 -17.60 12.30 -48.95
CA GLY A 75 -17.80 13.58 -48.26
C GLY A 75 -18.70 13.49 -47.02
N ARG A 76 -19.70 12.58 -47.01
CA ARG A 76 -20.58 12.39 -45.85
C ARG A 76 -19.84 11.80 -44.66
N LEU A 77 -18.92 10.88 -44.92
CA LEU A 77 -18.03 10.37 -43.89
C LEU A 77 -17.10 11.46 -43.38
N LEU A 78 -16.55 12.30 -44.25
CA LEU A 78 -15.70 13.43 -43.85
C LEU A 78 -16.45 14.40 -42.92
N GLU A 79 -17.71 14.75 -43.23
CA GLU A 79 -18.55 15.58 -42.36
C GLU A 79 -18.79 14.95 -40.98
N ASP A 80 -19.08 13.65 -40.96
CA ASP A 80 -19.31 12.90 -39.71
C ASP A 80 -18.04 12.86 -38.85
N VAL A 81 -16.89 12.57 -39.47
CA VAL A 81 -15.57 12.52 -38.79
C VAL A 81 -15.21 13.86 -38.16
N LEU A 82 -15.49 14.97 -38.85
CA LEU A 82 -15.21 16.32 -38.36
C LEU A 82 -16.22 16.85 -37.33
N SER A 83 -17.30 16.11 -37.10
CA SER A 83 -18.36 16.51 -36.17
C SER A 83 -17.91 16.44 -34.71
N ARG A 84 -18.51 17.31 -33.88
CA ARG A 84 -18.32 17.28 -32.43
C ARG A 84 -18.73 15.93 -31.83
N ARG A 85 -19.84 15.38 -32.32
CA ARG A 85 -20.37 14.09 -31.86
C ARG A 85 -19.31 13.00 -31.97
N THR A 86 -18.66 12.88 -33.13
CA THR A 86 -17.62 11.88 -33.34
C THR A 86 -16.41 12.14 -32.45
N SER A 87 -16.00 13.39 -32.27
CA SER A 87 -14.89 13.74 -31.36
C SER A 87 -15.19 13.35 -29.90
N ASP A 88 -16.40 13.63 -29.40
CA ASP A 88 -16.81 13.26 -28.04
C ASP A 88 -16.89 11.73 -27.88
N GLU A 89 -17.42 11.01 -28.87
CA GLU A 89 -17.46 9.54 -28.89
C GLU A 89 -16.05 8.92 -28.87
N VAL A 90 -15.10 9.50 -29.62
CA VAL A 90 -13.70 9.06 -29.68
C VAL A 90 -12.98 9.25 -28.36
N ILE A 91 -13.17 10.40 -27.70
CA ILE A 91 -12.49 10.71 -26.45
C ILE A 91 -13.12 10.00 -25.25
N SER A 92 -14.40 9.64 -25.32
CA SER A 92 -15.14 9.00 -24.21
C SER A 92 -14.43 7.80 -23.57
N ILE A 93 -13.71 6.99 -24.35
CA ILE A 93 -12.94 5.84 -23.86
C ILE A 93 -11.84 6.23 -22.86
N CYS A 94 -11.29 7.44 -22.99
CA CYS A 94 -10.20 7.93 -22.14
C CYS A 94 -10.69 8.17 -20.71
N SER A 95 -11.95 8.61 -20.53
CA SER A 95 -12.55 8.83 -19.21
C SER A 95 -12.64 7.57 -18.35
N ARG A 96 -12.64 6.39 -18.99
CA ARG A 96 -12.74 5.08 -18.34
C ARG A 96 -11.36 4.45 -18.06
N TRP A 97 -10.27 5.12 -18.45
CA TRP A 97 -8.91 4.65 -18.26
C TRP A 97 -8.25 5.37 -17.07
N ALA A 98 -8.08 4.67 -15.96
CA ALA A 98 -7.54 5.23 -14.72
C ALA A 98 -6.00 5.17 -14.61
N SER A 99 -5.31 4.49 -15.54
CA SER A 99 -3.87 4.24 -15.45
C SER A 99 -3.05 5.33 -16.16
N ASN A 100 -1.89 5.67 -15.58
CA ASN A 100 -0.93 6.62 -16.15
C ASN A 100 0.19 5.93 -16.95
N VAL A 101 0.07 4.64 -17.25
CA VAL A 101 1.07 3.89 -18.02
C VAL A 101 0.97 4.26 -19.50
N HIS A 102 2.06 4.79 -20.07
CA HIS A 102 2.22 4.94 -21.52
C HIS A 102 2.46 3.58 -22.15
N LEU A 103 1.44 3.07 -22.85
CA LEU A 103 1.50 1.81 -23.59
C LEU A 103 1.74 2.09 -25.08
N GLU A 104 2.55 1.24 -25.71
CA GLU A 104 2.66 1.22 -27.15
C GLU A 104 1.34 0.76 -27.80
N VAL A 105 1.08 1.24 -29.01
CA VAL A 105 -0.15 0.94 -29.76
C VAL A 105 -0.33 -0.57 -29.94
N GLU A 106 0.74 -1.30 -30.20
CA GLU A 106 0.70 -2.75 -30.38
C GLU A 106 0.28 -3.46 -29.09
N ASP A 107 0.73 -3.02 -27.92
CA ASP A 107 0.33 -3.60 -26.63
C ASP A 107 -1.16 -3.37 -26.35
N ILE A 108 -1.66 -2.17 -26.61
CA ILE A 108 -3.09 -1.83 -26.47
C ILE A 108 -3.92 -2.69 -27.42
N PHE A 109 -3.51 -2.78 -28.69
CA PHE A 109 -4.19 -3.60 -29.69
C PHE A 109 -4.17 -5.08 -29.31
N GLN A 110 -3.06 -5.59 -28.76
CA GLN A 110 -2.95 -6.99 -28.35
C GLN A 110 -3.78 -7.31 -27.11
N ALA A 111 -3.86 -6.39 -26.16
CA ALA A 111 -4.56 -6.63 -24.89
C ALA A 111 -6.07 -6.38 -24.97
N MET A 112 -6.58 -5.60 -25.93
CA MET A 112 -8.00 -5.25 -26.00
C MET A 112 -8.77 -6.01 -27.11
N PRO A 113 -9.69 -6.93 -26.75
CA PRO A 113 -10.52 -7.66 -27.71
C PRO A 113 -11.37 -6.78 -28.62
N VAL A 114 -11.84 -5.63 -28.13
CA VAL A 114 -12.67 -4.71 -28.92
C VAL A 114 -11.95 -4.22 -30.19
N PHE A 115 -10.65 -3.92 -30.12
CA PHE A 115 -9.88 -3.49 -31.28
C PHE A 115 -9.54 -4.67 -32.18
N LYS A 116 -9.18 -5.84 -31.61
CA LYS A 116 -8.94 -7.05 -32.42
C LYS A 116 -10.14 -7.50 -33.23
N ARG A 117 -11.35 -7.27 -32.72
CA ARG A 117 -12.60 -7.64 -33.40
C ARG A 117 -12.91 -6.72 -34.58
N SER A 118 -12.63 -5.43 -34.45
CA SER A 118 -12.97 -4.43 -35.47
C SER A 118 -11.83 -4.10 -36.44
N LEU A 119 -10.58 -4.27 -36.00
CA LEU A 119 -9.39 -3.83 -36.71
C LEU A 119 -8.44 -4.99 -37.00
N SER A 120 -7.79 -4.92 -38.15
CA SER A 120 -6.70 -5.81 -38.55
C SER A 120 -5.42 -4.99 -38.75
N LEU A 121 -4.35 -5.36 -38.04
CA LEU A 121 -3.00 -4.82 -38.26
C LEU A 121 -2.44 -5.38 -39.58
N VAL A 122 -2.05 -4.50 -40.50
CA VAL A 122 -1.51 -4.85 -41.82
C VAL A 122 0.01 -4.88 -41.81
N SER A 123 0.64 -3.85 -41.24
CA SER A 123 2.09 -3.70 -41.19
C SER A 123 2.53 -2.82 -40.02
N SER A 124 3.80 -2.98 -39.62
CA SER A 124 4.46 -2.17 -38.60
C SER A 124 5.80 -1.68 -39.16
N THR A 125 6.06 -0.37 -39.05
CA THR A 125 7.30 0.27 -39.50
C THR A 125 7.97 0.97 -38.32
N TYR A 126 9.31 0.88 -38.24
CA TYR A 126 10.11 1.50 -37.19
C TYR A 126 11.24 2.32 -37.82
N GLY A 127 11.58 3.47 -37.23
CA GLY A 127 12.71 4.27 -37.71
C GLY A 127 12.83 5.63 -37.06
N GLU A 128 13.73 6.47 -37.57
CA GLU A 128 13.91 7.84 -37.10
C GLU A 128 12.89 8.80 -37.76
N PRO A 129 12.31 9.74 -37.00
CA PRO A 129 11.33 10.68 -37.52
C PRO A 129 12.00 11.60 -38.55
N SER A 130 11.47 11.57 -39.78
CA SER A 130 11.92 12.45 -40.87
C SER A 130 10.84 12.51 -41.94
N PHE A 131 10.82 13.60 -42.70
CA PHE A 131 9.91 13.79 -43.83
C PHE A 131 9.89 12.57 -44.75
N LYS A 132 11.08 12.06 -45.12
CA LYS A 132 11.23 10.92 -46.04
C LYS A 132 10.58 9.65 -45.48
N ARG A 133 10.68 9.42 -44.17
CA ARG A 133 10.11 8.25 -43.50
C ARG A 133 8.60 8.38 -43.35
N PHE A 134 8.09 9.53 -42.90
CA PHE A 134 6.66 9.77 -42.82
C PHE A 134 5.99 9.72 -44.21
N ARG A 135 6.63 10.29 -45.23
CA ARG A 135 6.18 10.16 -46.62
C ARG A 135 6.10 8.69 -47.06
N ALA A 136 7.08 7.86 -46.72
CA ALA A 136 7.07 6.44 -47.06
C ALA A 136 5.90 5.69 -46.38
N VAL A 137 5.66 5.95 -45.10
CA VAL A 137 4.53 5.37 -44.35
C VAL A 137 3.19 5.83 -44.93
N LEU A 138 3.05 7.11 -45.28
CA LEU A 138 1.83 7.63 -45.92
C LEU A 138 1.64 7.09 -47.34
N SER A 139 2.70 6.85 -48.09
CA SER A 139 2.62 6.19 -49.41
C SER A 139 2.15 4.75 -49.28
N GLU A 140 2.58 4.03 -48.24
CA GLU A 140 2.07 2.69 -47.94
C GLU A 140 0.58 2.75 -47.58
N LEU A 141 0.17 3.70 -46.73
CA LEU A 141 -1.23 3.97 -46.40
C LEU A 141 -2.07 4.29 -47.64
N GLN A 142 -1.51 5.08 -48.55
CA GLN A 142 -2.15 5.45 -49.82
C GLN A 142 -2.31 4.25 -50.76
N SER A 143 -1.36 3.33 -50.77
CA SER A 143 -1.39 2.14 -51.64
C SER A 143 -2.55 1.19 -51.37
N ILE A 144 -3.17 1.27 -50.19
CA ILE A 144 -4.34 0.48 -49.82
C ILE A 144 -5.56 0.99 -50.56
N THR A 145 -6.33 0.11 -51.20
CA THR A 145 -7.47 0.53 -52.05
C THR A 145 -8.73 0.89 -51.25
N THR A 146 -8.77 0.60 -49.96
CA THR A 146 -9.90 0.88 -49.06
C THR A 146 -9.54 1.97 -48.05
N TYR A 147 -10.47 2.28 -47.15
CA TYR A 147 -10.21 3.04 -45.93
C TYR A 147 -9.14 2.35 -45.09
N ALA A 148 -8.20 3.13 -44.57
CA ALA A 148 -7.10 2.65 -43.77
C ALA A 148 -6.61 3.76 -42.84
N ALA A 149 -5.97 3.38 -41.74
CA ALA A 149 -5.35 4.32 -40.82
C ALA A 149 -3.95 3.85 -40.42
N VAL A 150 -3.09 4.79 -40.05
CA VAL A 150 -1.82 4.51 -39.42
C VAL A 150 -1.75 5.25 -38.08
N LEU A 151 -1.38 4.53 -37.03
CA LEU A 151 -1.06 5.13 -35.74
C LEU A 151 0.45 5.23 -35.62
N ILE A 152 0.95 6.42 -35.34
CA ILE A 152 2.36 6.74 -35.22
C ILE A 152 2.65 7.03 -33.74
N THR A 153 3.42 6.16 -33.09
CA THR A 153 3.91 6.41 -31.73
C THR A 153 5.29 7.02 -31.77
N ARG A 154 5.45 8.13 -31.07
CA ARG A 154 6.74 8.66 -30.66
C ARG A 154 6.61 9.13 -29.21
N PRO A 155 7.03 8.32 -28.22
CA PRO A 155 6.71 8.56 -26.82
C PRO A 155 7.05 10.00 -26.38
N PRO A 156 6.15 10.69 -25.64
CA PRO A 156 4.86 10.22 -25.14
C PRO A 156 3.67 10.38 -26.11
N GLU A 157 3.89 10.80 -27.34
CA GLU A 157 2.84 11.21 -28.29
C GLU A 157 2.41 10.07 -29.22
N ILE A 158 1.10 9.87 -29.38
CA ILE A 158 0.51 8.97 -30.37
C ILE A 158 -0.43 9.76 -31.27
N ILE A 159 -0.16 9.72 -32.57
CA ILE A 159 -0.88 10.47 -33.60
C ILE A 159 -1.48 9.50 -34.60
N THR A 160 -2.74 9.72 -34.96
CA THR A 160 -3.43 8.85 -35.92
C THR A 160 -3.58 9.59 -37.24
N CYS A 161 -3.22 8.96 -38.36
CA CYS A 161 -3.50 9.47 -39.69
C CYS A 161 -4.42 8.50 -40.43
N PHE A 162 -5.61 8.97 -40.81
CA PHE A 162 -6.63 8.20 -41.52
C PHE A 162 -6.69 8.64 -42.98
N LYS A 163 -6.75 7.68 -43.90
CA LYS A 163 -6.94 7.93 -45.33
C LYS A 163 -8.39 7.66 -45.73
N LEU A 164 -9.01 8.71 -46.25
CA LEU A 164 -10.38 8.73 -46.74
C LEU A 164 -10.37 8.96 -48.26
N PRO A 165 -10.60 7.92 -49.09
CA PRO A 165 -10.78 8.10 -50.52
C PRO A 165 -12.13 8.74 -50.84
N ILE A 166 -12.12 9.85 -51.60
CA ILE A 166 -13.30 10.54 -52.10
C ILE A 166 -13.31 10.47 -53.62
N ASP A 167 -14.41 9.99 -54.18
CA ASP A 167 -14.63 10.04 -55.63
C ASP A 167 -15.04 11.47 -56.02
N SER A 168 -14.16 12.15 -56.78
CA SER A 168 -14.40 13.48 -57.33
C SER A 168 -14.68 13.38 -58.83
N PRO A 169 -15.39 14.34 -59.45
CA PRO A 169 -15.59 14.40 -60.90
C PRO A 169 -14.29 14.34 -61.72
N THR A 170 -13.16 14.74 -61.12
CA THR A 170 -11.82 14.73 -61.75
C THR A 170 -11.02 13.45 -61.51
N GLY A 171 -11.59 12.46 -60.81
CA GLY A 171 -10.94 11.22 -60.41
C GLY A 171 -10.98 11.00 -58.90
N ARG A 172 -10.46 9.86 -58.45
CA ARG A 172 -10.38 9.52 -57.03
C ARG A 172 -9.30 10.36 -56.33
N GLN A 173 -9.68 11.07 -55.27
CA GLN A 173 -8.81 11.91 -54.47
C GLN A 173 -8.71 11.34 -53.05
N ASP A 174 -7.50 11.17 -52.52
CA ASP A 174 -7.33 10.77 -51.13
C ASP A 174 -7.26 11.99 -50.22
N VAL A 175 -8.03 11.96 -49.14
CA VAL A 175 -7.99 12.92 -48.04
C VAL A 175 -7.32 12.26 -46.84
N PHE A 176 -6.33 12.93 -46.26
CA PHE A 176 -5.63 12.50 -45.06
C PHE A 176 -6.12 13.32 -43.86
N ILE A 177 -6.56 12.62 -42.83
CA ILE A 177 -7.07 13.21 -41.59
C ILE A 177 -6.14 12.81 -40.45
N ILE A 178 -5.40 13.77 -39.91
CA ILE A 178 -4.59 13.59 -38.71
C ILE A 178 -5.47 13.89 -37.50
N PHE A 179 -5.61 12.91 -36.63
CA PHE A 179 -6.21 13.06 -35.31
C PHE A 179 -5.10 13.15 -34.26
N ASP A 180 -5.01 14.32 -33.62
CA ASP A 180 -4.16 14.58 -32.46
C ASP A 180 -5.05 14.77 -31.22
N SER A 181 -4.91 13.89 -30.24
CA SER A 181 -5.66 13.96 -28.98
C SER A 181 -5.08 14.97 -27.97
N HIS A 182 -3.88 15.50 -28.24
CA HIS A 182 -3.20 16.47 -27.40
C HIS A 182 -3.70 17.89 -27.70
N PRO A 183 -3.86 18.75 -26.69
CA PRO A 183 -4.01 20.16 -26.94
C PRO A 183 -2.69 20.74 -27.47
N ARG A 184 -2.77 21.53 -28.53
CA ARG A 184 -1.62 22.18 -29.19
C ARG A 184 -1.87 23.68 -29.34
N THR A 185 -0.88 24.44 -29.76
CA THR A 185 -1.03 25.89 -29.98
C THR A 185 -2.11 26.24 -31.02
N ASN A 186 -2.30 25.38 -32.02
CA ASN A 186 -3.33 25.50 -33.07
C ASN A 186 -4.69 24.87 -32.69
N HIS A 187 -4.78 24.17 -31.55
CA HIS A 187 -6.02 23.66 -30.96
C HIS A 187 -5.85 23.50 -29.43
N PRO A 188 -5.88 24.61 -28.67
CA PRO A 188 -5.50 24.60 -27.26
C PRO A 188 -6.55 23.94 -26.35
N ASP A 189 -7.82 23.91 -26.78
CA ASP A 189 -8.96 23.55 -25.93
C ASP A 189 -9.55 22.15 -26.22
N GLY A 190 -8.90 21.33 -27.06
CA GLY A 190 -9.44 20.04 -27.48
C GLY A 190 -8.50 19.25 -28.38
N ALA A 191 -8.92 18.07 -28.83
CA ALA A 191 -8.26 17.31 -29.88
C ALA A 191 -8.34 18.05 -31.22
N GLY A 192 -7.30 17.91 -32.04
CA GLY A 192 -7.21 18.46 -33.39
C GLY A 192 -7.49 17.40 -34.45
N LEU A 193 -8.34 17.76 -35.42
CA LEU A 193 -8.55 17.05 -36.67
C LEU A 193 -7.98 17.91 -37.80
N ILE A 194 -6.77 17.58 -38.25
CA ILE A 194 -6.06 18.27 -39.32
C ILE A 194 -6.28 17.53 -40.63
N VAL A 195 -6.82 18.22 -41.63
CA VAL A 195 -7.21 17.63 -42.91
C VAL A 195 -6.34 18.18 -44.03
N ASN A 196 -5.75 17.27 -44.80
CA ASN A 196 -4.89 17.56 -45.94
C ASN A 196 -5.23 16.67 -47.13
N THR A 197 -5.16 17.19 -48.35
CA THR A 197 -5.33 16.39 -49.59
C THR A 197 -4.00 16.07 -50.27
N SER A 198 -2.90 16.63 -49.75
CA SER A 198 -1.55 16.38 -50.23
C SER A 198 -0.80 15.46 -49.27
N LEU A 199 -0.26 14.36 -49.80
CA LEU A 199 0.60 13.44 -49.06
C LEU A 199 1.85 14.16 -48.54
N ASP A 200 2.45 15.03 -49.34
CA ASP A 200 3.65 15.79 -48.97
C ASP A 200 3.36 16.83 -47.87
N ALA A 201 2.20 17.50 -47.93
CA ALA A 201 1.79 18.41 -46.85
C ALA A 201 1.57 17.64 -45.54
N THR A 202 0.90 16.49 -45.60
CA THR A 202 0.66 15.61 -44.45
C THR A 202 1.97 15.11 -43.83
N ALA A 203 2.95 14.70 -44.66
CA ALA A 203 4.26 14.25 -44.19
C ALA A 203 5.06 15.38 -43.52
N ALA A 204 5.02 16.59 -44.08
CA ALA A 204 5.66 17.76 -43.47
C ALA A 204 5.00 18.16 -42.15
N HIS A 205 3.67 18.06 -42.07
CA HIS A 205 2.93 18.31 -40.84
C HIS A 205 3.32 17.33 -39.74
N LEU A 206 3.39 16.02 -40.05
CA LEU A 206 3.84 14.99 -39.11
C LEU A 206 5.28 15.19 -38.65
N GLU A 207 6.18 15.60 -39.55
CA GLU A 207 7.58 15.89 -39.20
C GLU A 207 7.69 17.07 -38.20
N ASN A 208 6.91 18.13 -38.42
CA ASN A 208 6.90 19.28 -37.53
C ASN A 208 6.26 18.93 -36.18
N LEU A 209 5.15 18.18 -36.20
CA LEU A 209 4.43 17.78 -34.99
C LEU A 209 5.26 16.82 -34.13
N LEU A 210 5.99 15.90 -34.76
CA LEU A 210 6.83 14.90 -34.11
C LEU A 210 8.32 15.25 -34.24
N ALA A 211 8.69 16.54 -34.17
CA ALA A 211 10.09 17.00 -34.27
C ALA A 211 10.90 16.71 -32.99
N VAL A 212 12.19 16.41 -33.15
CA VAL A 212 13.09 16.07 -32.03
C VAL A 212 13.71 17.33 -31.42
N ASP A 213 13.49 17.60 -30.13
CA ASP A 213 14.26 18.64 -29.43
C ASP A 213 15.70 18.16 -29.23
N SER A 214 16.62 18.75 -30.00
CA SER A 214 18.05 18.43 -30.01
C SER A 214 18.74 18.69 -28.67
N ARG A 215 18.13 19.44 -27.74
CA ARG A 215 18.65 19.67 -26.38
C ARG A 215 18.45 18.47 -25.47
N VAL A 216 17.38 17.69 -25.66
CA VAL A 216 17.07 16.49 -24.86
C VAL A 216 18.03 15.35 -25.20
N LEU A 217 18.46 15.25 -26.47
CA LEU A 217 19.45 14.27 -26.92
C LEU A 217 20.89 14.59 -26.46
N ALA A 218 21.17 15.81 -26.00
CA ALA A 218 22.50 16.25 -25.59
C ALA A 218 22.83 15.95 -24.11
N ASP A 219 21.84 15.56 -23.30
CA ASP A 219 22.02 15.25 -21.89
C ASP A 219 22.61 13.84 -21.69
N ARG A 220 23.83 13.77 -21.15
CA ARG A 220 24.53 12.51 -20.86
C ARG A 220 23.88 11.69 -19.74
N SER A 221 23.04 12.29 -18.91
CA SER A 221 22.32 11.59 -17.83
C SER A 221 21.11 10.79 -18.32
N LEU A 222 20.61 11.09 -19.53
CA LEU A 222 19.38 10.51 -20.10
C LEU A 222 19.64 9.62 -21.32
N GLN A 223 20.89 9.18 -21.55
CA GLN A 223 21.32 8.54 -22.80
C GLN A 223 20.43 7.37 -23.29
N TRP A 224 19.90 6.54 -22.39
CA TRP A 224 19.03 5.42 -22.78
C TRP A 224 17.57 5.86 -23.06
N GLN A 225 17.06 6.85 -22.32
CA GLN A 225 15.75 7.47 -22.59
C GLN A 225 15.78 8.27 -23.89
N ALA A 226 16.88 8.98 -24.16
CA ALA A 226 17.12 9.71 -25.40
C ALA A 226 17.11 8.80 -26.64
N GLN A 227 17.56 7.56 -26.53
CA GLN A 227 17.58 6.59 -27.63
C GLN A 227 16.18 6.05 -27.99
N LEU A 228 15.30 5.87 -26.99
CA LEU A 228 13.88 5.53 -27.20
C LEU A 228 13.09 6.70 -27.79
N LEU A 229 13.42 7.94 -27.39
CA LEU A 229 12.79 9.17 -27.90
C LEU A 229 13.23 9.58 -29.33
N ALA A 230 14.29 8.94 -29.85
CA ALA A 230 14.85 9.20 -31.17
C ALA A 230 14.18 8.38 -32.30
N GLN A 231 13.34 7.40 -31.95
CA GLN A 231 12.65 6.54 -32.93
C GLN A 231 11.13 6.71 -32.84
N PHE A 232 10.46 6.39 -33.94
CA PHE A 232 9.00 6.26 -34.02
C PHE A 232 8.64 4.82 -34.44
N SER A 233 7.45 4.39 -34.04
CA SER A 233 6.76 3.23 -34.59
C SER A 233 5.51 3.69 -35.35
N ALA A 234 5.16 2.99 -36.42
CA ALA A 234 3.96 3.24 -37.20
C ALA A 234 3.24 1.93 -37.48
N HIS A 235 1.98 1.82 -37.05
CA HIS A 235 1.16 0.63 -37.14
C HIS A 235 -0.05 0.89 -38.02
N LEU A 236 -0.16 0.15 -39.12
CA LEU A 236 -1.20 0.36 -40.12
C LEU A 236 -2.38 -0.58 -39.89
N PHE A 237 -3.60 -0.04 -39.84
CA PHE A 237 -4.83 -0.76 -39.59
C PHE A 237 -5.87 -0.61 -40.71
N VAL A 238 -6.64 -1.67 -40.93
CA VAL A 238 -7.83 -1.71 -41.80
C VAL A 238 -9.00 -2.36 -41.06
N ALA A 239 -10.22 -2.20 -41.60
CA ALA A 239 -11.40 -2.86 -41.04
C ALA A 239 -11.27 -4.38 -41.14
N ARG A 240 -11.69 -5.09 -40.09
CA ARG A 240 -11.74 -6.55 -40.07
C ARG A 240 -13.09 -7.03 -40.59
N ALA A 241 -13.09 -7.96 -41.56
CA ALA A 241 -14.32 -8.46 -42.16
C ALA A 241 -15.32 -8.98 -41.10
N PRO A 242 -16.63 -8.65 -41.22
CA PRO A 242 -17.61 -9.00 -40.20
C PRO A 242 -17.76 -10.52 -40.09
N THR A 243 -17.49 -11.06 -38.91
CA THR A 243 -17.92 -12.41 -38.55
C THR A 243 -19.42 -12.39 -38.28
N MET A 244 -20.17 -13.23 -38.99
CA MET A 244 -21.61 -13.44 -38.81
C MET A 244 -21.98 -13.53 -37.32
N ASN A 245 -22.60 -12.48 -36.78
CA ASN A 245 -23.74 -12.46 -35.85
C ASN A 245 -23.88 -11.06 -35.24
N GLY A 246 -25.08 -10.50 -35.38
CA GLY A 246 -25.40 -9.17 -34.91
C GLY A 246 -25.39 -9.08 -33.40
N VAL A 247 -24.49 -8.28 -32.84
CA VAL A 247 -24.67 -7.71 -31.51
C VAL A 247 -24.05 -6.31 -31.46
N LYS A 248 -24.75 -5.31 -32.01
CA LYS A 248 -24.44 -3.89 -31.79
C LYS A 248 -24.72 -3.46 -30.33
N GLU A 249 -25.45 -4.27 -29.57
CA GLU A 249 -25.88 -3.97 -28.19
C GLU A 249 -24.91 -4.46 -27.10
N LEU A 250 -23.93 -5.31 -27.43
CA LEU A 250 -22.93 -5.82 -26.46
C LEU A 250 -21.61 -5.03 -26.47
N THR A 251 -21.51 -3.97 -27.26
CA THR A 251 -20.25 -3.25 -27.48
C THR A 251 -19.75 -2.55 -26.23
N GLU A 252 -20.64 -2.04 -25.39
CA GLU A 252 -20.28 -1.32 -24.17
C GLU A 252 -19.76 -2.25 -23.06
N ALA A 253 -20.42 -3.38 -22.83
CA ALA A 253 -19.95 -4.40 -21.88
C ALA A 253 -18.61 -5.04 -22.33
N VAL A 254 -18.44 -5.24 -23.65
CA VAL A 254 -17.16 -5.70 -24.22
C VAL A 254 -16.07 -4.62 -24.07
N LEU A 255 -16.42 -3.34 -24.19
CA LEU A 255 -15.48 -2.23 -23.99
C LEU A 255 -15.01 -2.16 -22.54
N GLU A 256 -15.91 -2.23 -21.57
CA GLU A 256 -15.58 -2.25 -20.14
C GLU A 256 -14.70 -3.46 -19.79
N SER A 257 -15.08 -4.65 -20.25
CA SER A 257 -14.29 -5.87 -20.05
C SER A 257 -12.89 -5.75 -20.69
N SER A 258 -12.80 -5.09 -21.86
CA SER A 258 -11.52 -4.86 -22.56
C SER A 258 -10.61 -3.88 -21.80
N LEU A 259 -11.17 -2.86 -21.13
CA LEU A 259 -10.40 -1.91 -20.33
C LEU A 259 -9.86 -2.56 -19.05
N VAL A 260 -10.67 -3.39 -18.38
CA VAL A 260 -10.21 -4.19 -17.22
C VAL A 260 -9.11 -5.17 -17.63
N ALA A 261 -9.28 -5.85 -18.77
CA ALA A 261 -8.27 -6.76 -19.31
C ALA A 261 -6.95 -6.05 -19.63
N LEU A 262 -7.02 -4.83 -20.20
CA LEU A 262 -5.83 -4.00 -20.43
C LEU A 262 -5.14 -3.63 -19.12
N GLY A 263 -5.89 -3.19 -18.11
CA GLY A 263 -5.35 -2.89 -16.77
C GLY A 263 -4.60 -4.07 -16.16
N LEU A 264 -5.24 -5.25 -16.14
CA LEU A 264 -4.60 -6.48 -15.65
C LEU A 264 -3.36 -6.86 -16.46
N HIS A 265 -3.39 -6.71 -17.79
CA HIS A 265 -2.23 -7.00 -18.64
C HIS A 265 -1.05 -6.07 -18.34
N THR A 266 -1.31 -4.79 -18.07
CA THR A 266 -0.26 -3.84 -17.68
C THR A 266 0.39 -4.22 -16.36
N GLU A 267 -0.40 -4.57 -15.35
CA GLU A 267 0.10 -4.97 -14.03
C GLU A 267 0.92 -6.26 -14.10
N VAL A 268 0.44 -7.25 -14.86
CA VAL A 268 1.18 -8.49 -15.11
C VAL A 268 2.51 -8.24 -15.82
N SER A 269 2.54 -7.31 -16.78
CA SER A 269 3.77 -6.98 -17.50
C SER A 269 4.78 -6.28 -16.59
N ASP A 270 4.34 -5.33 -15.76
CA ASP A 270 5.21 -4.63 -14.81
C ASP A 270 5.76 -5.59 -13.74
N LEU A 271 4.91 -6.45 -13.17
CA LEU A 271 5.33 -7.49 -12.23
C LEU A 271 6.36 -8.44 -12.86
N LYS A 272 6.18 -8.83 -14.12
CA LYS A 272 7.18 -9.66 -14.83
C LYS A 272 8.50 -8.93 -15.03
N PHE A 273 8.48 -7.65 -15.38
CA PHE A 273 9.68 -6.83 -15.53
C PHE A 273 10.43 -6.69 -14.21
N GLN A 274 9.73 -6.33 -13.13
CA GLN A 274 10.31 -6.24 -11.79
C GLN A 274 10.91 -7.58 -11.36
N ASN A 275 10.21 -8.70 -11.59
CA ASN A 275 10.72 -10.03 -11.24
C ASN A 275 11.97 -10.40 -12.04
N SER A 276 12.05 -10.02 -13.33
CA SER A 276 13.25 -10.20 -14.15
C SER A 276 14.44 -9.40 -13.61
N ASN A 277 14.22 -8.14 -13.23
CA ASN A 277 15.28 -7.29 -12.66
C ASN A 277 15.76 -7.81 -11.30
N LEU A 278 14.84 -8.12 -10.39
CA LEU A 278 15.17 -8.69 -9.08
C LEU A 278 15.91 -10.03 -9.23
N SER A 279 15.54 -10.85 -10.22
CA SER A 279 16.25 -12.10 -10.50
C SER A 279 17.69 -11.86 -10.97
N ARG A 280 17.93 -10.84 -11.81
CA ARG A 280 19.29 -10.45 -12.25
C ARG A 280 20.11 -9.91 -11.10
N GLU A 281 19.51 -9.08 -10.24
CA GLU A 281 20.17 -8.49 -9.08
C GLU A 281 20.53 -9.58 -8.05
N ARG A 282 19.61 -10.50 -7.74
CA ARG A 282 19.86 -11.68 -6.92
C ARG A 282 21.07 -12.47 -7.44
N GLN A 283 21.13 -12.73 -8.74
CA GLN A 283 22.25 -13.45 -9.35
C GLN A 283 23.58 -12.68 -9.31
N SER A 284 23.54 -11.33 -9.28
CA SER A 284 24.73 -10.51 -9.07
C SER A 284 25.22 -10.62 -7.64
N VAL A 285 24.33 -10.47 -6.67
CA VAL A 285 24.65 -10.55 -5.24
C VAL A 285 25.15 -11.95 -4.86
N GLU A 286 24.55 -13.01 -5.40
CA GLU A 286 25.02 -14.39 -5.21
C GLU A 286 26.46 -14.58 -5.70
N ARG A 287 26.83 -14.00 -6.86
CA ARG A 287 28.21 -14.03 -7.36
C ARG A 287 29.18 -13.29 -6.45
N GLU A 288 28.79 -12.11 -5.96
CA GLU A 288 29.62 -11.34 -5.01
C GLU A 288 29.82 -12.09 -3.70
N LEU A 289 28.77 -12.76 -3.19
CA LEU A 289 28.84 -13.57 -1.99
C LEU A 289 29.81 -14.74 -2.15
N ASP A 290 29.79 -15.42 -3.30
CA ASP A 290 30.72 -16.51 -3.60
C ASP A 290 32.16 -16.03 -3.73
N GLU A 291 32.40 -14.89 -4.39
CA GLU A 291 33.73 -14.27 -4.41
C GLU A 291 34.24 -13.93 -3.01
N LEU A 292 33.37 -13.40 -2.15
CA LEU A 292 33.73 -13.00 -0.80
C LEU A 292 34.02 -14.23 0.09
N LYS A 293 33.24 -15.31 -0.06
CA LYS A 293 33.50 -16.61 0.60
C LYS A 293 34.85 -17.18 0.18
N ASP A 294 35.22 -17.10 -1.10
CA ASP A 294 36.51 -17.60 -1.58
C ASP A 294 37.68 -16.74 -1.09
N LYS A 295 37.52 -15.42 -1.03
CA LYS A 295 38.48 -14.51 -0.37
C LYS A 295 38.65 -14.87 1.10
N TYR A 296 37.55 -15.09 1.84
CA TYR A 296 37.58 -15.50 3.24
C TYR A 296 38.32 -16.83 3.42
N ARG A 297 37.99 -17.86 2.64
CA ARG A 297 38.70 -19.16 2.65
C ARG A 297 40.18 -19.04 2.32
N SER A 298 40.56 -18.11 1.43
CA SER A 298 41.97 -17.84 1.11
C SER A 298 42.71 -17.21 2.30
N ILE A 299 42.09 -16.22 2.96
CA ILE A 299 42.66 -15.57 4.15
C ILE A 299 42.79 -16.57 5.31
N GLN A 300 41.77 -17.40 5.54
CA GLN A 300 41.78 -18.45 6.56
C GLN A 300 42.97 -19.40 6.36
N ARG A 301 43.17 -19.89 5.12
CA ARG A 301 44.31 -20.76 4.77
C ARG A 301 45.67 -20.10 5.01
N ARG A 302 45.79 -18.80 4.72
CA ARG A 302 47.02 -18.03 4.99
C ARG A 302 47.30 -17.90 6.48
N LEU A 303 46.25 -17.70 7.29
CA LEU A 303 46.35 -17.61 8.75
C LEU A 303 46.79 -18.95 9.36
N ASP A 304 46.20 -20.07 8.90
CA ASP A 304 46.55 -21.43 9.34
C ASP A 304 47.98 -21.84 8.94
N ALA A 305 48.46 -21.36 7.78
CA ALA A 305 49.84 -21.58 7.35
C ALA A 305 50.84 -20.76 8.17
N ALA A 306 50.46 -19.56 8.62
CA ALA A 306 51.30 -18.72 9.46
C ALA A 306 51.45 -19.25 10.89
N THR A 307 50.39 -19.86 11.45
CA THR A 307 50.40 -20.47 12.79
C THR A 307 51.13 -21.82 12.87
N LYS A 308 51.37 -22.48 11.73
CA LYS A 308 52.07 -23.78 11.66
C LYS A 308 53.58 -23.71 11.38
N ARG A 309 54.22 -22.52 11.35
CA ARG A 309 55.68 -22.44 11.21
C ARG A 309 56.39 -22.86 12.52
N PRO A 310 57.21 -23.93 12.55
CA PRO A 310 57.97 -24.30 13.73
C PRO A 310 59.18 -23.37 13.90
N CYS A 311 59.42 -22.91 15.12
CA CYS A 311 60.63 -22.19 15.51
C CYS A 311 61.85 -23.13 15.44
N ALA A 312 62.61 -23.03 14.35
CA ALA A 312 63.90 -23.69 14.21
C ALA A 312 65.01 -22.75 14.75
N GLN A 313 65.14 -22.62 16.08
CA GLN A 313 66.37 -22.24 16.77
C GLN A 313 66.11 -22.09 18.28
N CYS A 314 66.11 -23.21 19.01
CA CYS A 314 66.53 -23.17 20.41
C CYS A 314 67.17 -24.51 20.78
N SER A 315 68.48 -24.61 20.52
CA SER A 315 69.32 -25.68 21.01
C SER A 315 70.63 -25.08 21.51
N GLN A 316 70.88 -25.31 22.81
CA GLN A 316 72.17 -25.36 23.53
C GLN A 316 72.64 -24.13 24.35
N LYS A 317 72.57 -24.35 25.67
CA LYS A 317 73.62 -24.24 26.72
C LYS A 317 74.50 -22.97 26.74
N HIS A 318 74.51 -22.25 27.87
CA HIS A 318 75.69 -22.05 28.74
C HIS A 318 75.34 -21.19 29.99
N SER A 319 75.98 -21.54 31.11
CA SER A 319 75.91 -20.93 32.45
C SER A 319 76.61 -19.54 32.54
N PRO A 320 76.38 -18.73 33.60
CA PRO A 320 76.86 -17.35 33.77
C PRO A 320 78.29 -17.32 34.39
N PRO A 321 79.02 -16.19 34.65
CA PRO A 321 78.52 -14.85 35.03
C PRO A 321 79.38 -13.60 34.65
N SER A 322 78.92 -12.44 35.16
CA SER A 322 79.73 -11.40 35.84
C SER A 322 79.93 -10.03 35.16
N SER A 323 79.13 -9.08 35.67
CA SER A 323 79.43 -7.68 36.07
C SER A 323 80.67 -6.92 35.56
N ARG A 324 80.42 -5.69 35.06
CA ARG A 324 80.94 -4.39 35.56
C ARG A 324 80.29 -3.25 34.74
N LYS A 325 79.42 -2.42 35.34
CA LYS A 325 79.67 -1.11 36.00
C LYS A 325 80.13 -0.02 35.00
N SER A 326 79.22 0.88 34.60
CA SER A 326 79.05 2.29 35.08
C SER A 326 79.93 3.27 34.28
N THR A 327 79.54 4.45 33.78
CA THR A 327 78.71 5.59 34.26
C THR A 327 78.59 6.62 33.12
N THR A 328 77.62 7.56 33.18
CA THR A 328 77.56 8.98 32.69
C THR A 328 76.14 9.28 32.17
N ASN A 329 75.56 10.49 32.17
CA ASN A 329 75.61 11.72 32.98
C ASN A 329 74.36 12.56 32.58
N HIS A 330 73.84 13.35 33.52
CA HIS A 330 72.76 14.39 33.53
C HIS A 330 72.71 15.44 32.37
N PRO A 331 71.78 16.45 32.31
CA PRO A 331 70.60 16.82 33.16
C PRO A 331 69.30 17.34 32.42
N GLU A 332 68.28 17.59 33.26
CA GLU A 332 67.09 18.50 33.29
C GLU A 332 66.65 19.50 32.17
N SER A 333 65.30 19.62 32.12
CA SER A 333 64.41 20.83 32.10
C SER A 333 63.72 21.34 30.80
N GLN A 334 62.48 21.82 31.01
CA GLN A 334 61.35 22.37 30.19
C GLN A 334 61.70 23.47 29.14
N PRO A 335 60.78 24.07 28.29
CA PRO A 335 59.29 24.22 28.34
C PRO A 335 58.54 24.06 26.97
N LEU A 336 57.20 24.11 26.84
CA LEU A 336 56.31 25.27 26.60
C LEU A 336 54.86 24.76 26.29
N SER A 337 53.81 25.08 27.08
CA SER A 337 52.81 26.19 26.98
C SER A 337 51.55 25.96 26.09
N GLY A 338 50.35 26.18 26.66
CA GLY A 338 49.00 26.20 26.02
C GLY A 338 48.74 27.45 25.14
N PRO A 339 47.47 27.78 24.73
CA PRO A 339 46.31 28.05 25.63
C PRO A 339 44.92 27.54 25.14
N SER A 340 43.95 27.27 26.04
CA SER A 340 42.71 28.05 26.41
C SER A 340 41.66 28.23 25.28
N ARG A 341 40.32 28.13 25.48
CA ARG A 341 39.44 28.73 26.51
C ARG A 341 37.98 28.21 26.36
N LEU A 342 37.29 27.96 27.47
CA LEU A 342 35.80 28.02 27.59
C LEU A 342 35.36 29.51 27.70
N PRO A 343 34.07 29.89 27.48
CA PRO A 343 33.03 29.81 28.53
C PRO A 343 31.66 29.31 27.99
N ALA A 344 30.88 28.48 28.69
CA ALA A 344 30.12 28.67 29.94
C ALA A 344 28.80 29.44 29.76
N SER A 345 27.67 28.73 29.94
CA SER A 345 26.50 29.13 30.76
C SER A 345 25.34 28.13 30.64
N SER A 346 25.05 27.41 31.73
CA SER A 346 23.67 27.05 32.14
C SER A 346 22.91 28.33 32.54
N PRO A 347 21.55 28.40 32.63
CA PRO A 347 20.64 27.36 33.12
C PRO A 347 19.25 27.25 32.41
N THR A 348 18.44 26.25 32.79
CA THR A 348 16.95 26.27 32.71
C THR A 348 16.38 27.44 33.55
N PRO A 349 15.11 27.95 33.47
CA PRO A 349 13.85 27.17 33.29
C PRO A 349 12.59 27.91 32.70
N LEU A 350 11.45 27.19 32.67
CA LEU A 350 10.03 27.64 32.84
C LEU A 350 9.29 28.52 31.81
N SER A 351 8.16 27.97 31.34
CA SER A 351 6.78 28.52 31.17
C SER A 351 6.55 29.99 30.82
N ALA A 352 5.68 30.24 29.83
CA ALA A 352 4.46 31.08 29.95
C ALA A 352 3.75 31.35 28.60
N LEU A 353 2.43 31.12 28.60
CA LEU A 353 1.34 31.96 28.06
C LEU A 353 1.26 32.16 26.52
N GLU A 354 0.24 31.60 25.84
CA GLU A 354 -1.16 32.07 25.69
C GLU A 354 -1.36 33.19 24.64
N TYR A 355 -2.54 33.16 23.99
CA TYR A 355 -3.13 34.11 23.00
C TYR A 355 -2.59 34.03 21.56
N PHE A 356 -3.37 33.78 20.51
CA PHE A 356 -4.70 34.28 20.12
C PHE A 356 -5.64 33.14 19.65
N SER A 357 -6.83 32.96 20.23
CA SER A 357 -8.12 33.58 19.87
C SER A 357 -8.69 33.19 18.49
N SER A 358 -9.71 32.32 18.52
CA SER A 358 -10.77 32.18 17.49
C SER A 358 -11.58 33.47 17.30
N PRO A 359 -12.40 33.54 16.23
CA PRO A 359 -13.86 33.36 16.38
C PRO A 359 -14.40 32.31 15.37
N ALA A 360 -15.26 31.34 15.76
CA ALA A 360 -16.72 31.43 15.94
C ALA A 360 -17.44 31.93 14.65
N ASN A 361 -18.56 31.41 14.16
CA ASN A 361 -19.55 30.39 14.55
C ASN A 361 -20.52 30.28 13.35
N ILE A 362 -21.33 29.21 13.28
CA ILE A 362 -22.77 29.14 12.90
C ILE A 362 -23.11 27.64 12.75
N ILE A 363 -23.54 26.98 13.84
CA ILE A 363 -24.92 26.61 14.25
C ILE A 363 -25.53 25.48 13.41
N GLY A 364 -25.87 24.37 14.10
CA GLY A 364 -26.99 23.50 13.74
C GLY A 364 -26.81 22.01 14.09
N SER A 365 -27.31 21.58 15.24
CA SER A 365 -27.66 20.17 15.54
C SER A 365 -29.20 20.02 15.54
N PRO A 366 -29.75 18.81 15.75
CA PRO A 366 -29.79 17.60 14.91
C PRO A 366 -31.21 17.37 14.33
N PRO A 367 -31.48 16.28 13.58
CA PRO A 367 -32.26 15.20 14.22
C PRO A 367 -31.98 13.76 13.72
N SER A 368 -32.48 12.82 14.51
CA SER A 368 -32.72 11.39 14.26
C SER A 368 -33.66 11.09 13.07
N SER A 369 -33.42 10.00 12.33
CA SER A 369 -34.40 8.95 11.92
C SER A 369 -33.90 8.11 10.73
N GLU A 370 -34.05 6.79 10.83
CA GLU A 370 -34.58 5.85 9.80
C GLU A 370 -33.95 5.88 8.37
N SER A 371 -33.18 4.87 7.96
CA SER A 371 -33.63 3.61 7.30
C SER A 371 -34.58 3.81 6.10
N ALA A 372 -34.12 3.41 4.89
CA ALA A 372 -34.76 3.34 3.55
C ALA A 372 -33.96 4.17 2.54
N ASP A 373 -33.69 3.86 1.26
CA ASP A 373 -33.94 2.80 0.27
C ASP A 373 -32.86 3.04 -0.83
N TYR A 374 -32.41 2.13 -1.70
CA TYR A 374 -33.15 1.46 -2.77
C TYR A 374 -32.30 0.34 -3.39
N LEU A 375 -32.81 -0.88 -3.34
CA LEU A 375 -32.61 -1.92 -4.35
C LEU A 375 -33.86 -1.87 -5.26
N VAL A 376 -33.69 -1.73 -6.57
CA VAL A 376 -34.77 -1.95 -7.52
C VAL A 376 -34.63 -3.37 -8.06
N ALA A 377 -35.44 -4.28 -7.51
CA ALA A 377 -35.80 -5.53 -8.15
C ALA A 377 -37.21 -5.37 -8.72
N THR A 378 -37.36 -5.57 -10.03
CA THR A 378 -38.67 -5.69 -10.67
C THR A 378 -39.05 -7.17 -10.78
N GLN A 379 -40.01 -7.59 -9.95
CA GLN A 379 -40.79 -8.81 -10.14
C GLN A 379 -42.26 -8.39 -10.26
N LEU A 380 -42.88 -8.63 -11.41
CA LEU A 380 -44.33 -8.67 -11.56
C LEU A 380 -44.67 -10.10 -11.94
N GLN A 381 -45.28 -10.85 -11.01
CA GLN A 381 -46.08 -12.01 -11.35
C GLN A 381 -47.44 -11.87 -10.68
N ILE A 382 -48.45 -12.07 -11.51
CA ILE A 382 -49.87 -12.12 -11.22
C ILE A 382 -50.15 -13.38 -10.38
N GLU A 383 -50.89 -13.23 -9.27
CA GLU A 383 -51.63 -14.33 -8.67
C GLU A 383 -53.11 -13.99 -8.59
N MET A 384 -53.90 -14.95 -9.07
CA MET A 384 -55.35 -15.03 -8.98
C MET A 384 -55.72 -15.48 -7.57
N ASP A 385 -56.65 -14.79 -6.92
CA ASP A 385 -57.45 -15.37 -5.86
C ASP A 385 -58.95 -15.19 -6.15
N ILE A 386 -59.62 -16.33 -6.09
CA ILE A 386 -61.07 -16.49 -6.17
C ILE A 386 -61.65 -16.06 -4.82
N ASP A 387 -62.60 -15.14 -4.80
CA ASP A 387 -63.72 -15.32 -3.88
C ASP A 387 -65.05 -14.69 -4.31
N ARG A 388 -66.11 -15.44 -3.98
CA ARG A 388 -67.52 -15.14 -4.19
C ARG A 388 -67.97 -13.93 -3.37
N GLY A 389 -68.88 -13.12 -3.95
CA GLY A 389 -70.00 -12.57 -3.16
C GLY A 389 -70.41 -11.13 -3.43
N HIS A 390 -71.56 -11.00 -4.12
CA HIS A 390 -72.69 -10.15 -3.75
C HIS A 390 -72.55 -8.60 -3.70
N LEU A 391 -73.38 -7.99 -4.57
CA LEU A 391 -74.23 -6.80 -4.37
C LEU A 391 -73.67 -5.40 -4.64
N GLY A 392 -74.46 -4.63 -5.40
CA GLY A 392 -74.53 -3.16 -5.32
C GLY A 392 -74.15 -2.42 -6.61
N HIS A 393 -75.02 -2.34 -7.62
CA HIS A 393 -75.91 -1.18 -7.88
C HIS A 393 -75.25 0.19 -8.08
N SER A 394 -75.64 0.81 -9.21
CA SER A 394 -75.67 2.26 -9.51
C SER A 394 -74.31 2.94 -9.74
N GLY A 395 -74.09 3.71 -10.80
CA GLY A 395 -74.96 4.20 -11.86
C GLY A 395 -74.27 5.39 -12.55
N ASN A 396 -74.65 5.64 -13.81
CA ASN A 396 -74.41 6.87 -14.59
C ASN A 396 -72.95 7.29 -14.84
N ALA A 397 -72.59 8.02 -15.88
CA ALA A 397 -73.16 8.34 -17.18
C ALA A 397 -72.03 9.13 -17.87
N PHE A 398 -71.68 8.84 -19.12
CA PHE A 398 -71.53 9.91 -20.09
C PHE A 398 -71.65 9.39 -21.51
N ARG A 399 -72.48 10.10 -22.26
CA ARG A 399 -72.90 9.86 -23.64
C ARG A 399 -71.91 10.46 -24.63
N SER A 400 -72.14 10.03 -25.87
CA SER A 400 -71.95 10.76 -27.14
C SER A 400 -70.58 10.54 -27.77
N SER A 401 -70.43 10.17 -29.04
CA SER A 401 -71.31 10.36 -30.19
C SER A 401 -70.87 9.41 -31.30
N TYR A 402 -71.81 8.82 -32.05
CA TYR A 402 -71.89 8.85 -33.52
C TYR A 402 -72.85 7.74 -33.97
N ALA A 403 -74.09 8.15 -34.19
CA ALA A 403 -75.05 7.41 -35.01
C ALA A 403 -75.35 8.31 -36.22
N HIS A 404 -75.13 7.79 -37.42
CA HIS A 404 -75.93 8.16 -38.58
C HIS A 404 -76.04 6.97 -39.56
N ALA A 405 -77.26 6.43 -39.56
CA ALA A 405 -78.06 5.93 -40.68
C ALA A 405 -77.43 4.99 -41.73
N VAL A 406 -78.00 3.79 -41.86
CA VAL A 406 -78.81 3.42 -43.06
C VAL A 406 -79.90 2.43 -42.64
N THR A 407 -81.15 2.82 -42.86
CA THR A 407 -82.32 1.94 -42.91
C THR A 407 -82.44 1.37 -44.32
N SER A 408 -82.28 0.05 -44.49
CA SER A 408 -82.75 -0.66 -45.68
C SER A 408 -83.16 -2.10 -45.31
N LYS A 409 -84.22 -2.58 -45.97
CA LYS A 409 -84.90 -3.87 -45.77
C LYS A 409 -83.94 -5.08 -45.86
N PRO A 410 -84.26 -6.22 -45.21
CA PRO A 410 -83.41 -7.40 -45.21
C PRO A 410 -83.29 -7.94 -46.64
N ARG A 411 -82.05 -8.06 -47.13
CA ARG A 411 -81.75 -8.88 -48.30
C ARG A 411 -81.72 -10.33 -47.84
N ASP A 412 -82.34 -11.23 -48.60
CA ASP A 412 -82.24 -12.68 -48.43
C ASP A 412 -80.75 -13.05 -48.35
N VAL A 413 -80.28 -13.39 -47.15
CA VAL A 413 -78.97 -13.98 -46.94
C VAL A 413 -79.15 -15.46 -47.27
N HIS A 414 -78.50 -15.92 -48.35
CA HIS A 414 -78.56 -17.32 -48.75
C HIS A 414 -78.02 -18.19 -47.61
N MET A 415 -78.65 -19.34 -47.33
CA MET A 415 -78.22 -20.26 -46.26
C MET A 415 -76.74 -20.69 -46.40
N ASP A 416 -76.20 -20.62 -47.63
CA ASP A 416 -74.80 -20.86 -47.95
C ASP A 416 -73.85 -19.78 -47.40
N ASP A 417 -74.26 -18.50 -47.35
CA ASP A 417 -73.43 -17.41 -46.78
C ASP A 417 -73.31 -17.54 -45.24
N TYR A 418 -74.36 -18.06 -44.58
CA TYR A 418 -74.32 -18.34 -43.14
C TYR A 418 -73.42 -19.53 -42.82
N MET A 419 -73.40 -20.55 -43.68
CA MET A 419 -72.51 -21.70 -43.56
C MET A 419 -71.04 -21.33 -43.83
N VAL A 420 -70.78 -20.47 -44.82
CA VAL A 420 -69.44 -19.95 -45.11
C VAL A 420 -68.94 -19.04 -43.99
N ALA A 421 -69.78 -18.16 -43.45
CA ALA A 421 -69.43 -17.34 -42.30
C ALA A 421 -69.16 -18.19 -41.04
N ALA A 422 -69.97 -19.22 -40.78
CA ALA A 422 -69.73 -20.15 -39.67
C ALA A 422 -68.42 -20.96 -39.85
N GLN A 423 -68.11 -21.38 -41.08
CA GLN A 423 -66.85 -22.07 -41.39
C GLN A 423 -65.63 -21.15 -41.20
N LEU A 424 -65.69 -19.90 -41.69
CA LEU A 424 -64.64 -18.91 -41.48
C LEU A 424 -64.44 -18.56 -40.00
N GLN A 425 -65.53 -18.51 -39.22
CA GLN A 425 -65.46 -18.31 -37.77
C GLN A 425 -64.74 -19.49 -37.09
N MET A 426 -65.09 -20.73 -37.44
CA MET A 426 -64.44 -21.94 -36.90
C MET A 426 -62.97 -22.05 -37.29
N ASP A 427 -62.61 -21.63 -38.50
CA ASP A 427 -61.22 -21.65 -38.97
C ASP A 427 -60.39 -20.51 -38.34
N TRP A 428 -61.01 -19.36 -38.07
CA TRP A 428 -60.38 -18.27 -37.30
C TRP A 428 -60.17 -18.64 -35.83
N ASP A 429 -61.17 -19.28 -35.19
CA ASP A 429 -61.05 -19.78 -33.81
C ASP A 429 -59.98 -20.88 -33.70
N ARG A 430 -59.84 -21.75 -34.72
CA ARG A 430 -58.77 -22.74 -34.80
C ARG A 430 -57.39 -22.10 -34.95
N ALA A 431 -57.27 -21.12 -35.86
CA ALA A 431 -56.02 -20.39 -36.04
C ALA A 431 -55.62 -19.63 -34.75
N GLN A 432 -56.57 -19.03 -34.04
CA GLN A 432 -56.30 -18.41 -32.74
C GLN A 432 -55.90 -19.43 -31.66
N GLN A 433 -56.49 -20.63 -31.66
CA GLN A 433 -56.10 -21.70 -30.73
C GLN A 433 -54.70 -22.25 -31.04
N ASP A 434 -54.35 -22.40 -32.32
CA ASP A 434 -53.03 -22.83 -32.76
C ASP A 434 -51.97 -21.76 -32.42
N ASP A 435 -52.25 -20.47 -32.69
CA ASP A 435 -51.38 -19.34 -32.31
C ASP A 435 -51.21 -19.23 -30.78
N ALA A 436 -52.28 -19.43 -30.01
CA ALA A 436 -52.22 -19.42 -28.54
C ALA A 436 -51.44 -20.62 -27.99
N SER A 437 -51.58 -21.80 -28.60
CA SER A 437 -50.81 -23.00 -28.28
C SER A 437 -49.31 -22.78 -28.56
N GLU A 438 -48.96 -22.19 -29.70
CA GLU A 438 -47.58 -21.91 -30.06
C GLU A 438 -46.95 -20.83 -29.18
N ALA A 439 -47.71 -19.78 -28.82
CA ALA A 439 -47.28 -18.77 -27.86
C ALA A 439 -47.03 -19.38 -26.48
N GLN A 440 -47.89 -20.28 -26.00
CA GLN A 440 -47.68 -21.00 -24.74
C GLN A 440 -46.47 -21.94 -24.79
N ALA A 441 -46.20 -22.58 -25.93
CA ALA A 441 -45.02 -23.41 -26.11
C ALA A 441 -43.73 -22.58 -26.00
N ARG A 442 -43.66 -21.44 -26.71
CA ARG A 442 -42.51 -20.51 -26.62
C ARG A 442 -42.35 -19.91 -25.23
N GLN A 443 -43.46 -19.58 -24.55
CA GLN A 443 -43.43 -19.06 -23.19
C GLN A 443 -42.83 -20.10 -22.22
N ARG A 444 -43.18 -21.39 -22.35
CA ARG A 444 -42.59 -22.46 -21.54
C ARG A 444 -41.12 -22.69 -21.83
N GLU A 445 -40.70 -22.57 -23.10
CA GLU A 445 -39.29 -22.63 -23.48
C GLU A 445 -38.51 -21.47 -22.84
N PHE A 446 -39.04 -20.25 -22.89
CA PHE A 446 -38.43 -19.09 -22.25
C PHE A 446 -38.35 -19.23 -20.73
N GLU A 447 -39.42 -19.69 -20.08
CA GLU A 447 -39.43 -19.95 -18.63
C GLU A 447 -38.45 -21.05 -18.22
N ALA A 448 -38.28 -22.08 -19.06
CA ALA A 448 -37.31 -23.14 -18.83
C ALA A 448 -35.85 -22.63 -18.99
N GLU A 449 -35.58 -21.80 -20.00
CA GLU A 449 -34.27 -21.16 -20.18
C GLU A 449 -33.95 -20.17 -19.05
N ASP A 450 -34.93 -19.35 -18.63
CA ASP A 450 -34.77 -18.42 -17.51
C ASP A 450 -34.47 -19.16 -16.20
N ALA A 451 -35.19 -20.27 -15.94
CA ALA A 451 -34.93 -21.12 -14.78
C ALA A 451 -33.51 -21.72 -14.79
N LEU A 452 -32.99 -22.11 -15.95
CA LEU A 452 -31.62 -22.60 -16.10
C LEU A 452 -30.59 -21.49 -15.86
N LEU A 453 -30.80 -20.30 -16.41
CA LEU A 453 -29.91 -19.15 -16.23
C LEU A 453 -29.88 -18.68 -14.77
N VAL A 454 -31.02 -18.67 -14.08
CA VAL A 454 -31.11 -18.34 -12.65
C VAL A 454 -30.36 -19.37 -11.81
N ALA A 455 -30.50 -20.67 -12.12
CA ALA A 455 -29.77 -21.73 -11.43
C ALA A 455 -28.25 -21.64 -11.67
N GLU A 456 -27.82 -21.38 -12.90
CA GLU A 456 -26.40 -21.18 -13.26
C GLU A 456 -25.82 -19.94 -12.57
N ARG A 457 -26.55 -18.83 -12.56
CA ARG A 457 -26.15 -17.61 -11.84
C ARG A 457 -26.01 -17.85 -10.34
N ALA A 458 -26.93 -18.59 -9.73
CA ALA A 458 -26.87 -18.95 -8.32
C ALA A 458 -25.69 -19.89 -8.01
N ALA A 459 -25.34 -20.78 -8.93
CA ALA A 459 -24.15 -21.63 -8.82
C ALA A 459 -22.87 -20.80 -8.90
N LEU A 460 -22.76 -19.89 -9.88
CA LEU A 460 -21.60 -18.99 -10.03
C LEU A 460 -21.45 -18.04 -8.83
N GLN A 461 -22.56 -17.56 -8.24
CA GLN A 461 -22.52 -16.67 -7.08
C GLN A 461 -22.00 -17.36 -5.82
N LYS A 462 -22.14 -18.70 -5.71
CA LYS A 462 -21.50 -19.48 -4.63
C LYS A 462 -19.99 -19.64 -4.81
N GLU A 463 -19.46 -19.43 -6.02
CA GLU A 463 -18.03 -19.47 -6.31
C GLU A 463 -17.34 -18.10 -6.15
N VAL A 464 -18.11 -17.03 -5.92
CA VAL A 464 -17.56 -15.69 -5.64
C VAL A 464 -16.87 -15.71 -4.28
N GLN A 465 -15.56 -15.47 -4.26
CA GLN A 465 -14.79 -15.36 -3.02
C GLN A 465 -15.35 -14.26 -2.13
N ALA A 466 -15.52 -14.56 -0.84
CA ALA A 466 -15.91 -13.57 0.15
C ALA A 466 -14.89 -12.41 0.16
N VAL A 467 -15.38 -11.17 0.22
CA VAL A 467 -14.57 -9.95 0.26
C VAL A 467 -14.70 -9.26 1.62
N PHE A 468 -13.64 -8.64 2.09
CA PHE A 468 -13.61 -7.81 3.29
C PHE A 468 -13.03 -6.43 2.98
N GLU A 469 -13.30 -5.44 3.84
CA GLU A 469 -12.78 -4.08 3.73
C GLU A 469 -11.64 -3.85 4.73
N CYS A 470 -10.52 -3.31 4.28
CA CYS A 470 -9.38 -3.06 5.15
C CYS A 470 -9.60 -1.83 6.05
N GLY A 471 -9.40 -1.97 7.37
CA GLY A 471 -9.56 -0.86 8.31
C GLY A 471 -8.48 0.25 8.28
N VAL A 472 -7.61 0.27 7.26
CA VAL A 472 -6.54 1.29 7.10
C VAL A 472 -6.66 2.00 5.74
N CYS A 473 -6.68 1.26 4.63
CA CYS A 473 -6.85 1.85 3.30
C CYS A 473 -8.31 1.93 2.83
N PHE A 474 -9.24 1.25 3.50
CA PHE A 474 -10.67 1.17 3.14
C PHE A 474 -10.96 0.52 1.77
N ASP A 475 -9.99 -0.18 1.19
CA ASP A 475 -10.18 -0.96 -0.03
C ASP A 475 -10.73 -2.36 0.27
N LYS A 476 -11.39 -2.95 -0.73
CA LYS A 476 -11.97 -4.31 -0.66
C LYS A 476 -11.00 -5.35 -1.18
N TYR A 477 -10.78 -6.41 -0.42
CA TYR A 477 -9.90 -7.52 -0.76
C TYR A 477 -10.59 -8.87 -0.56
N PRO A 478 -10.14 -9.93 -1.25
CA PRO A 478 -10.57 -11.30 -0.95
C PRO A 478 -10.22 -11.68 0.49
N GLU A 479 -11.05 -12.51 1.14
CA GLU A 479 -10.82 -12.96 2.52
C GLU A 479 -9.45 -13.65 2.69
N ASP A 480 -8.92 -14.32 1.67
CA ASP A 480 -7.59 -14.95 1.73
C ASP A 480 -6.43 -13.95 1.92
N TYR A 481 -6.68 -12.68 1.58
CA TYR A 481 -5.73 -11.58 1.69
C TYR A 481 -5.85 -10.81 3.02
N VAL A 482 -6.65 -11.31 3.96
CA VAL A 482 -6.80 -10.70 5.28
C VAL A 482 -5.63 -11.07 6.20
N ALA A 483 -5.06 -10.06 6.84
CA ALA A 483 -4.19 -10.17 8.01
C ALA A 483 -5.05 -9.93 9.25
N ARG A 484 -5.33 -11.01 10.01
CA ARG A 484 -6.09 -10.95 11.28
C ARG A 484 -5.12 -11.07 12.46
N ILE A 485 -5.29 -10.18 13.43
CA ILE A 485 -4.52 -10.21 14.68
C ILE A 485 -5.27 -11.10 15.68
N PRO A 486 -4.68 -12.16 16.25
CA PRO A 486 -5.42 -13.14 17.07
C PRO A 486 -6.16 -12.54 18.28
N ASP A 487 -5.58 -11.49 18.87
CA ASP A 487 -6.09 -10.86 20.09
C ASP A 487 -7.20 -9.81 19.84
N CYS A 488 -7.59 -9.59 18.58
CA CYS A 488 -8.67 -8.67 18.24
C CYS A 488 -9.43 -9.06 16.96
N THR A 489 -10.56 -8.40 16.70
CA THR A 489 -11.41 -8.69 15.53
C THR A 489 -11.09 -7.82 14.31
N HIS A 490 -10.02 -7.01 14.36
CA HIS A 490 -9.67 -6.08 13.30
C HIS A 490 -8.96 -6.79 12.15
N GLY A 491 -9.40 -6.49 10.92
CA GLY A 491 -8.85 -7.05 9.68
C GLY A 491 -8.14 -5.99 8.84
N PHE A 492 -6.99 -6.36 8.29
CA PHE A 492 -6.16 -5.49 7.45
C PHE A 492 -5.78 -6.23 6.16
N CYS A 493 -5.57 -5.52 5.06
CA CYS A 493 -4.89 -6.13 3.92
C CYS A 493 -3.41 -6.38 4.29
N ARG A 494 -2.79 -7.40 3.68
CA ARG A 494 -1.40 -7.78 3.97
C ARG A 494 -0.43 -6.62 3.73
N ASP A 495 -0.67 -5.78 2.73
CA ASP A 495 0.21 -4.64 2.41
C ASP A 495 0.17 -3.55 3.49
N CYS A 496 -1.03 -3.14 3.93
CA CYS A 496 -1.16 -2.16 5.02
C CYS A 496 -0.54 -2.69 6.32
N MET A 497 -0.79 -3.97 6.63
CA MET A 497 -0.24 -4.62 7.81
C MET A 497 1.30 -4.68 7.75
N LYS A 498 1.85 -5.06 6.60
CA LYS A 498 3.31 -5.09 6.36
C LYS A 498 3.92 -3.71 6.48
N GLY A 499 3.35 -2.70 5.82
CA GLY A 499 3.82 -1.32 5.89
C GLY A 499 3.85 -0.79 7.33
N TYR A 500 2.80 -1.09 8.10
CA TYR A 500 2.73 -0.71 9.52
C TYR A 500 3.80 -1.39 10.37
N VAL A 501 3.98 -2.71 10.25
CA VAL A 501 5.04 -3.44 10.98
C VAL A 501 6.41 -2.86 10.63
N VAL A 502 6.69 -2.65 9.35
CA VAL A 502 7.97 -2.09 8.89
C VAL A 502 8.22 -0.70 9.47
N SER A 503 7.22 0.17 9.49
CA SER A 503 7.32 1.50 10.12
C SER A 503 7.64 1.39 11.61
N LYS A 504 6.99 0.48 12.35
CA LYS A 504 7.26 0.30 13.79
C LYS A 504 8.64 -0.28 14.09
N LEU A 505 9.13 -1.17 13.21
CA LEU A 505 10.51 -1.66 13.30
C LEU A 505 11.55 -0.56 13.02
N GLN A 506 11.27 0.34 12.08
CA GLN A 506 12.11 1.52 11.82
C GLN A 506 12.15 2.46 13.03
N ASP A 507 11.01 2.67 13.67
CA ASP A 507 10.88 3.46 14.91
C ASP A 507 11.47 2.77 16.14
N LYS A 508 11.98 1.53 16.00
CA LYS A 508 12.49 0.69 17.10
C LYS A 508 11.47 0.46 18.22
N LEU A 509 10.19 0.36 17.86
CA LEU A 509 9.09 0.13 18.78
C LEU A 509 8.71 -1.36 18.83
N TYR A 510 8.73 -1.92 20.04
CA TYR A 510 8.33 -3.30 20.33
C TYR A 510 7.80 -3.39 21.77
N PRO A 511 6.75 -4.18 22.07
CA PRO A 511 5.93 -4.99 21.15
C PRO A 511 5.07 -4.15 20.20
N ILE A 512 4.71 -4.71 19.04
CA ILE A 512 3.94 -4.00 18.02
C ILE A 512 2.45 -4.28 18.22
N PHE A 513 1.68 -3.23 18.50
CA PHE A 513 0.24 -3.31 18.77
C PHE A 513 -0.62 -3.03 17.53
N CYS A 514 -1.84 -3.56 17.53
CA CYS A 514 -2.86 -3.34 16.51
C CYS A 514 -3.12 -1.83 16.27
N PRO A 515 -3.06 -1.35 15.01
CA PRO A 515 -3.25 0.07 14.69
C PRO A 515 -4.58 0.65 15.19
N ILE A 516 -5.65 -0.13 15.13
CA ILE A 516 -7.00 0.31 15.52
C ILE A 516 -7.20 0.18 17.03
N CYS A 517 -6.67 -0.86 17.67
CA CYS A 517 -6.82 -0.98 19.12
C CYS A 517 -6.11 0.13 19.88
N VAL A 518 -4.98 0.63 19.37
CA VAL A 518 -4.21 1.69 20.04
C VAL A 518 -4.92 3.05 19.97
N THR A 519 -5.80 3.25 18.99
CA THR A 519 -6.59 4.48 18.87
C THR A 519 -7.93 4.41 19.61
N ASP A 520 -8.35 3.22 20.02
CA ASP A 520 -9.57 3.01 20.80
C ASP A 520 -9.30 3.07 22.31
N ASN A 521 -9.63 4.21 22.92
CA ASN A 521 -9.49 4.43 24.36
C ASN A 521 -10.42 3.55 25.22
N ALA A 522 -11.35 2.80 24.62
CA ALA A 522 -12.26 1.91 25.35
C ALA A 522 -11.67 0.51 25.64
N ARG A 523 -10.62 0.08 24.92
CA ARG A 523 -9.97 -1.21 25.15
C ARG A 523 -8.83 -1.10 26.17
N VAL A 524 -8.85 -1.99 27.17
CA VAL A 524 -7.81 -2.09 28.22
C VAL A 524 -6.55 -2.79 27.70
N GLU A 525 -6.69 -3.76 26.80
CA GLU A 525 -5.57 -4.53 26.24
C GLU A 525 -5.65 -4.52 24.71
N PRO A 526 -4.77 -3.76 24.02
CA PRO A 526 -4.70 -3.76 22.57
C PRO A 526 -4.09 -5.07 22.07
N GLY A 527 -4.60 -5.58 20.94
CA GLY A 527 -4.09 -6.82 20.37
C GLY A 527 -2.63 -6.67 19.91
N VAL A 528 -1.82 -7.72 20.11
CA VAL A 528 -0.41 -7.73 19.75
C VAL A 528 -0.21 -8.50 18.45
N ILE A 529 0.65 -7.99 17.59
CA ILE A 529 1.01 -8.66 16.33
C ILE A 529 1.93 -9.83 16.66
N SER A 530 1.48 -11.05 16.37
CA SER A 530 2.21 -12.28 16.64
C SER A 530 3.33 -12.53 15.62
N ASP A 531 4.31 -13.35 16.00
CA ASP A 531 5.40 -13.76 15.10
C ASP A 531 4.86 -14.53 13.88
N ASP A 532 3.84 -15.37 14.07
CA ASP A 532 3.17 -16.09 12.98
C ASP A 532 2.58 -15.13 11.93
N LEU A 533 1.98 -14.01 12.39
CA LEU A 533 1.43 -13.01 11.48
C LEU A 533 2.56 -12.30 10.72
N VAL A 534 3.65 -11.96 11.39
CA VAL A 534 4.85 -11.40 10.77
C VAL A 534 5.41 -12.34 9.68
N GLN A 535 5.44 -13.65 9.93
CA GLN A 535 5.89 -14.65 8.96
C GLN A 535 5.06 -14.63 7.66
N VAL A 536 3.74 -14.50 7.78
CA VAL A 536 2.82 -14.46 6.63
C VAL A 536 2.93 -13.15 5.82
N LEU A 537 3.38 -12.04 6.43
CA LEU A 537 3.51 -10.73 5.77
C LEU A 537 4.73 -10.63 4.84
N GLY A 538 5.66 -11.58 4.92
CA GLY A 538 6.82 -11.66 4.01
C GLY A 538 7.76 -10.46 4.14
N LEU A 539 8.26 -10.20 5.35
CA LEU A 539 9.31 -9.21 5.58
C LEU A 539 10.63 -9.65 4.92
N ASN A 540 11.55 -8.72 4.70
CA ASN A 540 12.90 -9.03 4.22
C ASN A 540 13.84 -9.41 5.37
N ASP A 541 14.99 -10.01 5.05
CA ASP A 541 15.96 -10.51 6.04
C ASP A 541 16.42 -9.42 7.02
N ASN A 542 16.65 -8.20 6.53
CA ASN A 542 17.06 -7.07 7.37
C ASN A 542 15.96 -6.68 8.38
N GLN A 543 14.70 -6.66 7.96
CA GLN A 543 13.56 -6.37 8.83
C GLN A 543 13.38 -7.48 9.88
N TYR A 544 13.53 -8.75 9.50
CA TYR A 544 13.53 -9.86 10.45
C TYR A 544 14.66 -9.76 11.47
N GLN A 545 15.86 -9.38 11.04
CA GLN A 545 16.98 -9.19 11.95
C GLN A 545 16.71 -8.07 12.95
N ILE A 546 16.14 -6.95 12.51
CA ILE A 546 15.72 -5.85 13.40
C ILE A 546 14.66 -6.33 14.40
N LEU A 547 13.66 -7.10 13.94
CA LEU A 547 12.63 -7.66 14.82
C LEU A 547 13.25 -8.57 15.88
N GLN A 548 14.15 -9.48 15.50
CA GLN A 548 14.85 -10.36 16.44
C GLN A 548 15.69 -9.59 17.46
N GLU A 549 16.41 -8.55 17.02
CA GLU A 549 17.16 -7.67 17.92
C GLU A 549 16.24 -6.99 18.95
N LEU A 550 15.09 -6.47 18.50
CA LEU A 550 14.11 -5.82 19.38
C LEU A 550 13.43 -6.82 20.34
N GLN A 551 13.11 -8.03 19.86
CA GLN A 551 12.57 -9.11 20.70
C GLN A 551 13.56 -9.48 21.81
N ILE A 552 14.84 -9.71 21.46
CA ILE A 552 15.90 -10.01 22.42
C ILE A 552 16.09 -8.83 23.39
N ALA A 553 16.09 -7.59 22.90
CA ALA A 553 16.23 -6.40 23.73
C ALA A 553 15.04 -6.21 24.70
N SER A 554 13.83 -6.61 24.29
CA SER A 554 12.65 -6.53 25.16
C SER A 554 12.67 -7.54 26.32
N LEU A 555 13.28 -8.70 26.07
CA LEU A 555 13.42 -9.80 27.03
C LEU A 555 14.71 -9.74 27.86
N SER A 556 15.65 -8.85 27.52
CA SER A 556 16.93 -8.75 28.20
C SER A 556 17.14 -7.39 28.85
N ILE A 557 17.92 -7.38 29.93
CA ILE A 557 18.36 -6.17 30.61
C ILE A 557 19.87 -6.18 30.77
N LEU A 558 20.50 -5.02 30.56
CA LEU A 558 21.94 -4.88 30.73
C LEU A 558 22.28 -4.83 32.23
N LEU A 559 22.88 -5.90 32.73
CA LEU A 559 23.37 -6.00 34.11
C LEU A 559 24.84 -5.56 34.18
N HIS A 560 25.13 -4.51 34.97
CA HIS A 560 26.48 -4.04 35.22
C HIS A 560 27.01 -4.55 36.57
N CYS A 561 28.13 -5.30 36.55
CA CYS A 561 28.74 -5.80 37.76
C CYS A 561 29.75 -4.81 38.36
N ARG A 562 29.54 -4.40 39.61
CA ARG A 562 30.41 -3.43 40.30
C ARG A 562 31.79 -3.97 40.68
N LYS A 563 31.96 -5.29 40.71
CA LYS A 563 33.25 -5.93 41.06
C LYS A 563 34.16 -6.06 39.85
N CYS A 564 33.69 -6.67 38.76
CA CYS A 564 34.49 -6.84 37.55
C CYS A 564 34.38 -5.69 36.56
N LYS A 565 33.42 -4.76 36.74
CA LYS A 565 33.14 -3.60 35.86
C LYS A 565 32.71 -3.96 34.45
N GLU A 566 32.35 -5.22 34.22
CA GLU A 566 31.82 -5.71 32.96
C GLU A 566 30.29 -5.67 32.97
N SER A 567 29.71 -5.54 31.78
CA SER A 567 28.27 -5.53 31.56
C SER A 567 27.85 -6.73 30.70
N VAL A 568 26.71 -7.32 31.03
CA VAL A 568 26.20 -8.51 30.35
C VAL A 568 24.68 -8.45 30.29
N PHE A 569 24.10 -8.90 29.18
CA PHE A 569 22.65 -9.03 29.06
C PHE A 569 22.19 -10.26 29.84
N VAL A 570 21.19 -10.07 30.70
CA VAL A 570 20.53 -11.13 31.45
C VAL A 570 19.04 -11.12 31.14
N ASP A 571 18.36 -12.24 31.38
CA ASP A 571 16.92 -12.33 31.24
C ASP A 571 16.22 -11.33 32.17
N ARG A 572 15.26 -10.59 31.61
CA ARG A 572 14.54 -9.54 32.32
C ARG A 572 13.61 -10.10 33.39
N ALA A 573 12.92 -11.20 33.12
CA ALA A 573 12.00 -11.81 34.08
C ALA A 573 12.76 -12.38 35.28
N GLU A 574 13.90 -13.03 35.05
CA GLU A 574 14.80 -13.49 36.11
C GLU A 574 15.36 -12.31 36.92
N TYR A 575 15.82 -11.25 36.26
CA TYR A 575 16.28 -10.04 36.93
C TYR A 575 15.18 -9.38 37.77
N GLU A 576 13.94 -9.35 37.27
CA GLU A 576 12.79 -8.77 37.96
C GLU A 576 12.39 -9.59 39.20
N ALA A 577 12.34 -10.92 39.06
CA ALA A 577 11.97 -11.85 40.13
C ALA A 577 13.05 -12.01 41.20
N ALA A 578 14.34 -11.89 40.86
CA ALA A 578 15.43 -12.13 41.79
C ALA A 578 15.70 -10.92 42.72
N PRO A 579 15.56 -11.08 44.05
CA PRO A 579 15.94 -10.02 45.00
C PRO A 579 17.46 -9.91 45.19
N ILE A 580 18.18 -10.98 44.85
CA ILE A 580 19.64 -11.09 44.96
C ILE A 580 20.17 -11.43 43.57
N LEU A 581 21.12 -10.62 43.10
CA LEU A 581 21.75 -10.78 41.80
C LEU A 581 23.13 -11.38 41.98
N VAL A 582 23.46 -12.37 41.16
CA VAL A 582 24.80 -12.97 41.08
C VAL A 582 25.37 -12.62 39.71
N CYS A 583 26.62 -12.16 39.67
CA CYS A 583 27.31 -11.89 38.42
C CYS A 583 27.39 -13.18 37.59
N PRO A 584 26.84 -13.23 36.37
CA PRO A 584 26.79 -14.46 35.58
C PRO A 584 28.11 -14.75 34.85
N LEU A 585 29.10 -13.85 34.90
CA LEU A 585 30.38 -14.04 34.22
C LEU A 585 31.21 -15.12 34.93
N PRO A 586 31.76 -16.12 34.21
CA PRO A 586 32.42 -17.30 34.80
C PRO A 586 33.68 -16.98 35.61
N ARG A 587 34.23 -15.77 35.48
CA ARG A 587 35.40 -15.28 36.24
C ARG A 587 35.01 -14.39 37.43
N CYS A 588 33.73 -14.22 37.72
CA CYS A 588 33.24 -13.34 38.78
C CYS A 588 32.08 -13.98 39.54
N ASN A 589 32.28 -14.26 40.83
CA ASN A 589 31.24 -14.80 41.71
C ASN A 589 30.71 -13.72 42.67
N HIS A 590 30.45 -12.52 42.15
CA HIS A 590 29.98 -11.39 42.96
C HIS A 590 28.45 -11.44 43.11
N ALA A 591 27.94 -11.48 44.34
CA ALA A 591 26.52 -11.43 44.62
C ALA A 591 26.15 -10.18 45.43
N TRP A 592 25.00 -9.57 45.12
CA TRP A 592 24.52 -8.36 45.79
C TRP A 592 23.00 -8.26 45.80
N CYS A 593 22.45 -7.51 46.76
CA CYS A 593 21.01 -7.23 46.81
C CYS A 593 20.61 -6.24 45.71
N LYS A 594 19.54 -6.53 44.97
CA LYS A 594 18.98 -5.62 43.97
C LYS A 594 18.50 -4.30 44.59
N SER A 595 17.86 -4.36 45.76
CA SER A 595 17.21 -3.21 46.41
C SER A 595 18.20 -2.31 47.16
N CYS A 596 19.02 -2.87 48.06
CA CYS A 596 19.94 -2.09 48.90
C CYS A 596 21.37 -2.02 48.35
N GLN A 597 21.68 -2.79 47.30
CA GLN A 597 22.98 -2.82 46.62
C GLN A 597 24.17 -3.29 47.48
N GLN A 598 23.90 -3.90 48.65
CA GLN A 598 24.92 -4.46 49.52
C GLN A 598 25.41 -5.82 49.01
N VAL A 599 26.68 -6.12 49.27
CA VAL A 599 27.34 -7.37 48.88
C VAL A 599 26.83 -8.50 49.78
N ILE A 600 26.45 -9.62 49.17
CA ILE A 600 25.93 -10.80 49.88
C ILE A 600 26.92 -11.97 49.70
N PRO A 601 27.40 -12.60 50.78
CA PRO A 601 28.16 -13.83 50.68
C PRO A 601 27.25 -15.00 50.28
N ILE A 602 27.68 -15.81 49.31
CA ILE A 602 26.86 -16.88 48.69
C ILE A 602 26.51 -18.01 49.67
N ASP A 603 27.33 -18.22 50.70
CA ASP A 603 27.07 -19.16 51.81
C ASP A 603 26.84 -18.43 53.16
N GLY A 604 26.34 -17.20 53.09
CA GLY A 604 26.09 -16.34 54.25
C GLY A 604 24.74 -16.54 54.92
N PRO A 605 24.47 -15.81 56.03
CA PRO A 605 23.11 -15.69 56.55
C PRO A 605 22.18 -15.08 55.50
N LYS A 606 20.89 -15.40 55.58
CA LYS A 606 19.88 -14.80 54.69
C LYS A 606 19.97 -13.27 54.78
N HIS A 607 20.05 -12.60 53.64
CA HIS A 607 20.13 -11.14 53.61
C HIS A 607 18.77 -10.50 53.91
N SER A 608 18.77 -9.44 54.70
CA SER A 608 17.62 -8.56 54.88
C SER A 608 18.04 -7.11 54.67
N CYS A 609 17.29 -6.34 53.87
CA CYS A 609 17.68 -4.97 53.52
C CYS A 609 17.72 -4.02 54.73
N ASP A 610 16.97 -4.34 55.78
CA ASP A 610 16.93 -3.63 57.06
C ASP A 610 18.01 -4.09 58.05
N GLY A 611 18.77 -5.14 57.72
CA GLY A 611 19.84 -5.69 58.55
C GLY A 611 19.36 -6.57 59.71
N SER A 612 18.06 -6.85 59.81
CA SER A 612 17.46 -7.63 60.91
C SER A 612 17.96 -9.07 60.96
N SER A 613 18.06 -9.75 59.80
CA SER A 613 18.53 -11.13 59.68
C SER A 613 20.03 -11.26 59.96
N GLU A 614 20.83 -10.30 59.50
CA GLU A 614 22.26 -10.20 59.80
C GLU A 614 22.49 -9.99 61.30
N LEU A 615 21.71 -9.10 61.92
CA LEU A 615 21.74 -8.86 63.35
C LEU A 615 21.34 -10.11 64.13
N GLU A 616 20.25 -10.79 63.76
CA GLU A 616 19.81 -12.03 64.42
C GLU A 616 20.88 -13.13 64.34
N HIS A 617 21.52 -13.30 63.17
CA HIS A 617 22.63 -14.22 63.01
C HIS A 617 23.83 -13.86 63.90
N LEU A 618 24.16 -12.56 64.01
CA LEU A 618 25.20 -12.09 64.93
C LEU A 618 24.82 -12.34 66.39
N MET A 619 23.56 -12.12 66.76
CA MET A 619 23.09 -12.39 68.11
C MET A 619 23.23 -13.86 68.49
N LYS A 620 22.90 -14.77 67.56
CA LYS A 620 23.05 -16.21 67.76
C LYS A 620 24.52 -16.64 67.80
N SER A 621 25.33 -16.22 66.84
CA SER A 621 26.74 -16.64 66.71
C SER A 621 27.65 -16.09 67.81
N ARG A 622 27.37 -14.88 68.31
CA ARG A 622 28.14 -14.25 69.40
C ARG A 622 27.52 -14.45 70.78
N GLY A 623 26.36 -15.11 70.87
CA GLY A 623 25.65 -15.33 72.14
C GLY A 623 25.12 -14.06 72.80
N TRP A 624 24.88 -12.99 72.03
CA TRP A 624 24.32 -11.74 72.53
C TRP A 624 22.88 -11.92 73.01
N LYS A 625 22.44 -11.05 73.92
CA LYS A 625 21.13 -11.18 74.57
C LYS A 625 20.28 -9.96 74.33
N HIS A 626 18.97 -10.15 74.27
CA HIS A 626 18.02 -9.05 74.27
C HIS A 626 17.66 -8.65 75.71
N CYS A 627 17.47 -7.37 75.94
CA CYS A 627 16.84 -6.90 77.17
C CYS A 627 15.40 -7.46 77.25
N PRO A 628 15.02 -8.14 78.35
CA PRO A 628 13.69 -8.75 78.46
C PRO A 628 12.55 -7.71 78.51
N GLY A 629 12.84 -6.46 78.91
CA GLY A 629 11.85 -5.39 79.04
C GLY A 629 11.54 -4.66 77.73
N CYS A 630 12.55 -4.27 76.97
CA CYS A 630 12.38 -3.44 75.75
C CYS A 630 12.92 -4.08 74.47
N LYS A 631 13.47 -5.30 74.55
CA LYS A 631 14.06 -6.04 73.42
C LYS A 631 15.26 -5.36 72.74
N THR A 632 15.89 -4.34 73.34
CA THR A 632 17.17 -3.81 72.83
C THR A 632 18.27 -4.88 72.92
N PRO A 633 19.08 -5.11 71.87
CA PRO A 633 20.19 -6.06 71.90
C PRO A 633 21.33 -5.57 72.79
N PHE A 634 21.98 -6.49 73.51
CA PHE A 634 23.11 -6.23 74.41
C PHE A 634 24.29 -7.13 74.05
N GLN A 635 25.46 -6.51 73.93
CA GLN A 635 26.76 -7.18 73.92
C GLN A 635 27.41 -6.95 75.29
N LYS A 636 27.82 -8.03 75.97
CA LYS A 636 28.68 -7.95 77.16
C LYS A 636 30.13 -7.82 76.71
N SER A 637 30.83 -6.78 77.16
CA SER A 637 32.27 -6.59 76.89
C SER A 637 33.13 -7.33 77.90
N ASP A 638 32.90 -7.11 79.19
CA ASP A 638 33.60 -7.77 80.31
C ASP A 638 32.80 -7.56 81.63
N GLY A 639 33.18 -8.25 82.71
CA GLY A 639 32.66 -8.05 84.07
C GLY A 639 31.51 -8.98 84.47
N CYS A 640 30.68 -8.51 85.42
CA CYS A 640 29.60 -9.32 85.99
C CYS A 640 28.42 -9.50 85.04
N ASN A 641 27.60 -10.53 85.27
CA ASN A 641 26.43 -10.86 84.46
C ASN A 641 25.20 -10.01 84.75
N HIS A 642 25.27 -9.05 85.69
CA HIS A 642 24.17 -8.14 86.00
C HIS A 642 24.18 -6.97 85.03
N MET A 643 23.24 -6.96 84.09
CA MET A 643 23.10 -5.93 83.09
C MET A 643 22.06 -4.90 83.51
N THR A 644 22.32 -3.64 83.16
CA THR A 644 21.36 -2.54 83.29
C THR A 644 21.02 -2.03 81.90
N CYS A 645 19.74 -2.03 81.55
CA CYS A 645 19.32 -1.58 80.23
C CYS A 645 19.48 -0.06 80.10
N MET A 646 20.36 0.35 79.17
CA MET A 646 20.65 1.76 78.87
C MET A 646 19.59 2.44 77.98
N SER A 647 18.61 1.69 77.46
CA SER A 647 17.54 2.26 76.63
C SER A 647 16.72 3.28 77.44
N PRO A 648 16.54 4.52 76.95
CA PRO A 648 15.81 5.56 77.67
C PRO A 648 14.43 5.07 78.13
N GLY A 649 14.11 5.24 79.42
CA GLY A 649 12.82 4.85 80.00
C GLY A 649 12.61 3.35 80.25
N CYS A 650 13.60 2.49 79.94
CA CYS A 650 13.47 1.06 80.17
C CYS A 650 13.67 0.68 81.64
N ASN A 651 14.77 1.10 82.27
CA ASN A 651 15.14 0.80 83.66
C ASN A 651 15.10 -0.70 84.03
N THR A 652 15.24 -1.59 83.04
CA THR A 652 15.25 -3.05 83.28
C THR A 652 16.65 -3.52 83.62
N HIS A 653 16.79 -4.15 84.79
CA HIS A 653 17.97 -4.92 85.17
C HIS A 653 17.72 -6.40 84.84
N PHE A 654 18.68 -7.07 84.23
CA PHE A 654 18.55 -8.46 83.80
C PHE A 654 19.88 -9.20 83.88
N CYS A 655 19.84 -10.53 83.90
CA CYS A 655 21.04 -11.35 83.89
C CYS A 655 21.44 -11.71 82.46
N TYR A 656 22.68 -11.41 82.06
CA TYR A 656 23.20 -11.74 80.73
C TYR A 656 23.31 -13.26 80.49
N LEU A 657 23.65 -14.03 81.53
CA LEU A 657 23.86 -15.47 81.41
C LEU A 657 22.54 -16.21 81.09
N CYS A 658 21.52 -16.04 81.93
CA CYS A 658 20.24 -16.72 81.77
C CYS A 658 19.19 -15.93 80.97
N GLY A 659 19.43 -14.65 80.69
CA GLY A 659 18.50 -13.78 79.95
C GLY A 659 17.25 -13.33 80.73
N GLN A 660 17.09 -13.74 81.99
CA GLN A 660 15.90 -13.41 82.79
C GLN A 660 15.92 -11.97 83.31
N SER A 661 14.73 -11.37 83.40
CA SER A 661 14.54 -10.07 84.05
C SER A 661 14.74 -10.20 85.57
N ILE A 662 15.53 -9.30 86.15
CA ILE A 662 15.76 -9.23 87.60
C ILE A 662 14.75 -8.25 88.22
N VAL A 663 14.67 -7.02 87.70
CA VAL A 663 13.69 -6.00 88.13
C VAL A 663 13.61 -4.88 87.10
N ARG A 664 12.48 -4.15 87.05
CA ARG A 664 12.34 -2.88 86.32
C ARG A 664 12.13 -1.73 87.31
N SER A 665 13.20 -1.05 87.71
CA SER A 665 13.15 0.05 88.69
C SER A 665 14.38 0.96 88.56
N ALA A 666 14.19 2.25 88.82
CA ALA A 666 15.31 3.20 88.96
C ALA A 666 15.81 3.32 90.41
N LEU A 667 15.10 2.71 91.37
CA LEU A 667 15.41 2.82 92.79
C LEU A 667 16.49 1.81 93.19
N GLN A 668 17.67 2.30 93.58
CA GLN A 668 18.85 1.46 93.88
C GLN A 668 18.60 0.41 94.97
N ARG A 669 17.71 0.69 95.95
CA ARG A 669 17.35 -0.27 97.01
C ARG A 669 16.66 -1.53 96.46
N GLU A 670 15.76 -1.35 95.49
CA GLU A 670 14.97 -2.44 94.89
C GLU A 670 15.86 -3.27 93.97
N VAL A 671 16.74 -2.59 93.22
CA VAL A 671 17.74 -3.23 92.36
C VAL A 671 18.67 -4.12 93.18
N ARG A 672 19.28 -3.61 94.26
CA ARG A 672 20.20 -4.41 95.10
C ARG A 672 19.54 -5.63 95.71
N SER A 673 18.30 -5.48 96.20
CA SER A 673 17.53 -6.59 96.78
C SER A 673 17.22 -7.67 95.73
N ALA A 674 16.69 -7.28 94.57
CA ALA A 674 16.34 -8.20 93.50
C ALA A 674 17.56 -8.91 92.90
N VAL A 675 18.68 -8.19 92.71
CA VAL A 675 19.95 -8.77 92.27
C VAL A 675 20.45 -9.83 93.24
N SER A 676 20.45 -9.55 94.56
CA SER A 676 20.84 -10.53 95.58
C SER A 676 19.98 -11.79 95.56
N VAL A 677 18.66 -11.65 95.34
CA VAL A 677 17.74 -12.80 95.24
C VAL A 677 18.02 -13.63 93.98
N HIS A 678 18.23 -12.99 92.83
CA HIS A 678 18.46 -13.70 91.56
C HIS A 678 19.75 -14.54 91.60
N TYR A 679 20.87 -13.97 92.04
CA TYR A 679 22.17 -14.64 92.05
C TYR A 679 22.36 -15.65 93.20
N ARG A 680 21.34 -15.90 94.03
CA ARG A 680 21.31 -17.12 94.87
C ARG A 680 21.13 -18.39 94.03
N ARG A 681 20.57 -18.26 92.81
CA ARG A 681 20.23 -19.36 91.91
C ARG A 681 20.89 -19.23 90.52
N CYS A 682 21.68 -18.19 90.30
CA CYS A 682 22.38 -17.92 89.04
C CYS A 682 23.83 -17.46 89.33
N ARG A 683 24.71 -17.46 88.33
CA ARG A 683 26.13 -17.08 88.49
C ARG A 683 26.35 -15.61 88.13
N LEU A 684 26.82 -14.82 89.09
CA LEU A 684 27.12 -13.39 88.89
C LEU A 684 28.38 -13.18 88.06
N PHE A 685 29.37 -14.06 88.21
CA PHE A 685 30.61 -14.05 87.45
C PHE A 685 30.74 -15.37 86.68
N GLU A 686 31.32 -15.32 85.50
CA GLU A 686 31.71 -16.51 84.74
C GLU A 686 33.02 -17.06 85.34
N ASP A 687 33.19 -18.38 85.32
CA ASP A 687 34.45 -19.00 85.73
C ASP A 687 35.50 -18.66 84.66
N VAL A 688 36.58 -17.97 85.04
CA VAL A 688 37.71 -17.74 84.13
C VAL A 688 38.34 -19.10 83.88
N ALA A 689 38.30 -19.59 82.65
CA ALA A 689 39.10 -20.75 82.28
C ALA A 689 40.57 -20.37 82.49
N GLU A 690 41.25 -21.02 83.45
CA GLU A 690 42.71 -20.98 83.53
C GLU A 690 43.24 -21.52 82.20
N HIS A 691 43.89 -20.63 81.43
CA HIS A 691 44.54 -20.98 80.16
C HIS A 691 45.75 -21.90 80.38
#